data_AF-B3LW16-F1
#
_entry.id   AF-B3LW16-F1
#
_cell.length_a   1.000
_cell.length_b   1.000
_cell.length_c   1.000
_cell.angle_alpha   90.00
_cell.angle_beta   90.00
_cell.angle_gamma   90.00
#
_symmetry.space_group_name_H-M   'P 1'
#
loop_
_entity.id
_entity.type
_entity.pdbx_description
1 polymer ?
#
loop_
_entity_poly.entity_id
_entity_poly.type
_entity_poly.pdbx_seq_one_letter_code
_entity_poly.pdbx_strand_id
1 'polypeptide(L)'
;MVVVRAPVRRPGPPRVLQVQLLPLALGLCSLLLISAASAHNCQHQHPKAHEVVHGVRIQLADDFDDDSAGEATPRDPARHSVRRRSVAAEQPLRILLVYDDSVYRLEEEKFNLINDTVLPEAVQFWEQALMVRETKGVIRLNRKCDSTQVYVKNGHTHCIDHCKATTMCGEVQVPNEHLDVCRVCNATGQNCRVDSSTQPGDGIENADFVFYVSARQTQRCFKGLTVAYAAHCQQEALLDRPIAGHANLCPDSISTKPQELQTLISTVKHEILHALGFSVSLYAFFRDDEGKPRTPRKSDTGKPYLNEKLQIHQWSNQTIRKVVRENWSVRGGHVHKVVDMMVTPRVVAEVRNHFGCDKLEGAELEDQGGEGTALTHWEKRILENEAMTGTHTQSPVFSRITLALMEDSGWYRANYSMATPLSWGKGLGCAFAMRSCKDWIQMNHARGRSIHPFCSKVKQDPLQTECTDDRNSVALCNLIRHEFELPKGYQNFDSLNHVKDGEEGFYGGSVSLADHCPYIQEFTWRSKNVIVRGSHCRFTENNPKPEKNFALESYGEGAKCFDHSESMWEERSCHQTREWQHWGSGCYKYDCFDGRLHILVGNYSYKCSFPGQKLSIRIAANGWLHKGAIMCPPCHELCAEQFAAEGKQCRPGEEPDPLNKYPRDNLACGAGSELKRPMAIISAALFCLGLRWAIS
;
A
#
# COMPACT_ATOMS: atom_id res chain seq x y z
N MET A 1 -12.19 39.46 -50.26
CA MET A 1 -10.91 39.86 -50.91
C MET A 1 -9.81 39.07 -50.23
N VAL A 2 -9.05 38.15 -50.81
CA VAL A 2 -8.85 37.65 -52.18
C VAL A 2 -8.78 36.12 -52.08
N VAL A 3 -9.40 35.45 -53.05
CA VAL A 3 -9.56 33.99 -53.19
C VAL A 3 -8.59 33.51 -54.27
N VAL A 4 -7.85 32.42 -54.05
CA VAL A 4 -7.34 31.58 -55.15
C VAL A 4 -7.46 30.10 -54.77
N ARG A 5 -8.03 29.35 -55.73
CA ARG A 5 -8.51 27.95 -55.68
C ARG A 5 -7.38 26.94 -55.96
N ALA A 6 -7.53 25.73 -55.40
CA ALA A 6 -6.87 24.50 -55.86
C ALA A 6 -7.89 23.58 -56.58
N PRO A 7 -7.48 22.74 -57.57
CA PRO A 7 -8.39 22.07 -58.48
C PRO A 7 -8.87 20.68 -58.03
N VAL A 8 -10.05 20.33 -58.54
CA VAL A 8 -10.82 19.08 -58.36
C VAL A 8 -10.26 17.94 -59.22
N ARG A 9 -10.24 16.70 -58.69
CA ARG A 9 -10.32 15.45 -59.49
C ARG A 9 -11.31 14.45 -58.89
N ARG A 10 -12.02 13.79 -59.81
CA ARG A 10 -13.21 12.92 -59.70
C ARG A 10 -12.92 11.50 -59.14
N PRO A 11 -13.96 10.76 -58.71
CA PRO A 11 -13.82 9.50 -57.98
C PRO A 11 -13.63 8.27 -58.89
N GLY A 12 -12.88 7.28 -58.41
CA GLY A 12 -12.71 5.95 -59.03
C GLY A 12 -13.45 4.84 -58.25
N PRO A 13 -13.72 3.68 -58.89
CA PRO A 13 -14.77 2.72 -58.49
C PRO A 13 -14.35 1.72 -57.40
N PRO A 14 -15.29 1.00 -56.76
CA PRO A 14 -15.00 0.12 -55.63
C PRO A 14 -14.40 -1.22 -56.10
N ARG A 15 -13.39 -1.73 -55.40
CA ARG A 15 -12.85 -3.08 -55.62
C ARG A 15 -13.23 -4.01 -54.47
N VAL A 16 -14.22 -4.85 -54.76
CA VAL A 16 -14.43 -6.27 -54.41
C VAL A 16 -13.47 -6.87 -53.37
N LEU A 17 -14.04 -7.22 -52.20
CA LEU A 17 -13.42 -8.14 -51.23
C LEU A 17 -13.53 -9.58 -51.75
N GLN A 18 -12.40 -10.24 -51.99
CA GLN A 18 -12.33 -11.69 -52.16
C GLN A 18 -12.35 -12.35 -50.78
N VAL A 19 -13.41 -13.11 -50.50
CA VAL A 19 -13.50 -14.00 -49.34
C VAL A 19 -12.78 -15.30 -49.70
N GLN A 20 -11.64 -15.57 -49.06
CA GLN A 20 -11.06 -16.91 -49.00
C GLN A 20 -11.44 -17.56 -47.67
N LEU A 21 -12.20 -18.65 -47.77
CA LEU A 21 -12.51 -19.57 -46.67
C LEU A 21 -11.26 -20.40 -46.33
N LEU A 22 -10.88 -20.43 -45.04
CA LEU A 22 -10.06 -21.50 -44.45
C LEU A 22 -10.74 -22.03 -43.18
N PRO A 23 -10.55 -23.32 -42.86
CA PRO A 23 -11.48 -24.10 -42.04
C PRO A 23 -11.27 -23.90 -40.54
N LEU A 24 -12.37 -24.00 -39.78
CA LEU A 24 -12.38 -24.06 -38.33
C LEU A 24 -11.60 -25.30 -37.84
N ALA A 25 -10.46 -25.06 -37.19
CA ALA A 25 -9.92 -25.97 -36.19
C ALA A 25 -10.38 -25.48 -34.81
N LEU A 26 -11.33 -26.19 -34.22
CA LEU A 26 -11.80 -25.99 -32.85
C LEU A 26 -10.71 -26.42 -31.87
N GLY A 27 -9.80 -25.49 -31.56
CA GLY A 27 -8.97 -25.54 -30.35
C GLY A 27 -9.60 -24.63 -29.30
N LEU A 28 -10.26 -25.22 -28.29
CA LEU A 28 -10.69 -24.53 -27.07
C LEU A 28 -9.46 -24.11 -26.25
N CYS A 29 -8.77 -23.07 -26.69
CA CYS A 29 -7.76 -22.39 -25.89
C CYS A 29 -8.50 -21.39 -25.00
N SER A 30 -8.64 -21.71 -23.71
CA SER A 30 -9.17 -20.78 -22.73
C SER A 30 -8.13 -19.68 -22.52
N LEU A 31 -8.23 -18.59 -23.29
CA LEU A 31 -7.44 -17.38 -23.06
C LEU A 31 -7.81 -16.81 -21.69
N LEU A 32 -6.96 -17.08 -20.70
CA LEU A 32 -6.86 -16.28 -19.49
C LEU A 32 -6.29 -14.92 -19.90
N LEU A 33 -7.17 -14.00 -20.31
CA LEU A 33 -6.85 -12.58 -20.39
C LEU A 33 -6.64 -12.08 -18.96
N ILE A 34 -5.40 -12.19 -18.48
CA ILE A 34 -4.93 -11.41 -17.35
C ILE A 34 -4.58 -10.05 -17.94
N SER A 35 -5.50 -9.10 -17.83
CA SER A 35 -5.15 -7.69 -18.06
C SER A 35 -3.94 -7.39 -17.19
N ALA A 36 -2.89 -6.80 -17.75
CA ALA A 36 -1.90 -6.10 -16.95
C ALA A 36 -2.69 -5.20 -16.00
N ALA A 37 -2.68 -5.50 -14.70
CA ALA A 37 -3.22 -4.58 -13.72
C ALA A 37 -2.37 -3.32 -13.90
N SER A 38 -2.95 -2.30 -14.52
CA SER A 38 -2.33 -0.99 -14.58
C SER A 38 -2.05 -0.62 -13.13
N ALA A 39 -0.78 -0.41 -12.77
CA ALA A 39 -0.45 0.00 -11.42
C ALA A 39 -1.23 1.29 -11.13
N HIS A 40 -2.16 1.23 -10.17
CA HIS A 40 -3.05 2.33 -9.86
C HIS A 40 -2.35 3.24 -8.86
N ASN A 41 -1.89 4.38 -9.35
CA ASN A 41 -1.24 5.39 -8.51
C ASN A 41 -2.27 6.05 -7.60
N CYS A 42 -1.91 6.25 -6.34
CA CYS A 42 -2.62 7.06 -5.38
C CYS A 42 -2.75 8.47 -5.96
N GLN A 43 -4.00 8.90 -6.15
CA GLN A 43 -4.34 10.24 -6.62
C GLN A 43 -4.84 11.07 -5.44
N HIS A 44 -4.00 11.19 -4.42
CA HIS A 44 -4.23 12.12 -3.32
C HIS A 44 -4.21 13.56 -3.88
N GLN A 45 -4.96 14.48 -3.30
CA GLN A 45 -4.83 15.90 -3.63
C GLN A 45 -4.62 16.65 -2.34
N HIS A 46 -3.38 17.08 -2.11
CA HIS A 46 -3.05 17.88 -0.96
C HIS A 46 -3.73 19.26 -1.08
N PRO A 47 -4.11 19.87 0.05
CA PRO A 47 -4.78 21.16 0.03
C PRO A 47 -3.79 22.27 -0.35
N LYS A 48 -4.24 23.21 -1.16
CA LYS A 48 -3.50 24.43 -1.47
C LYS A 48 -3.52 25.38 -0.28
N ALA A 49 -2.56 26.29 -0.21
CA ALA A 49 -2.43 27.22 0.92
C ALA A 49 -3.70 28.05 1.20
N HIS A 50 -4.48 28.40 0.18
CA HIS A 50 -5.73 29.17 0.34
C HIS A 50 -6.94 28.31 0.73
N GLU A 51 -6.82 26.98 0.67
CA GLU A 51 -7.89 26.05 1.02
C GLU A 51 -7.90 25.76 2.52
N VAL A 52 -6.73 25.85 3.17
CA VAL A 52 -6.50 25.60 4.60
C VAL A 52 -6.79 26.84 5.43
N VAL A 53 -7.51 26.66 6.53
CA VAL A 53 -7.72 27.73 7.51
C VAL A 53 -6.69 27.60 8.63
N HIS A 54 -5.91 28.66 8.85
CA HIS A 54 -4.88 28.68 9.89
C HIS A 54 -5.32 29.50 11.10
N GLY A 55 -4.64 29.25 12.23
CA GLY A 55 -4.73 30.11 13.40
C GLY A 55 -5.86 29.74 14.35
N VAL A 56 -6.26 28.46 14.38
CA VAL A 56 -7.21 27.97 15.38
C VAL A 56 -6.55 28.02 16.76
N ARG A 57 -7.19 28.66 17.72
CA ARG A 57 -6.66 28.70 19.10
C ARG A 57 -7.13 27.48 19.87
N ILE A 58 -6.19 26.85 20.53
CA ILE A 58 -6.41 25.76 21.48
C ILE A 58 -5.78 26.17 22.81
N GLN A 59 -6.44 25.86 23.91
CA GLN A 59 -5.83 26.02 25.25
C GLN A 59 -5.16 24.70 25.60
N LEU A 60 -3.89 24.77 25.97
CA LEU A 60 -3.09 23.60 26.31
C LEU A 60 -3.05 23.42 27.83
N ALA A 61 -2.79 22.20 28.29
CA ALA A 61 -2.75 21.89 29.72
C ALA A 61 -1.75 22.76 30.52
N ASP A 62 -0.60 23.09 29.93
CA ASP A 62 0.48 23.86 30.58
C ASP A 62 0.17 25.35 30.76
N ASP A 63 -0.91 25.86 30.14
CA ASP A 63 -1.31 27.26 30.28
C ASP A 63 -1.86 27.58 31.69
N PHE A 64 -2.09 26.56 32.53
CA PHE A 64 -2.65 26.69 33.88
C PHE A 64 -1.61 26.77 35.02
N ASP A 65 -0.32 26.55 34.76
CA ASP A 65 0.69 26.38 35.83
C ASP A 65 1.38 27.68 36.34
N ASP A 66 1.00 28.88 35.86
CA ASP A 66 1.65 30.16 36.25
C ASP A 66 0.73 31.17 36.96
N ASP A 67 -0.31 30.72 37.68
CA ASP A 67 -1.25 31.62 38.40
C ASP A 67 -0.98 31.73 39.92
N SER A 68 0.27 31.49 40.34
CA SER A 68 0.69 31.65 41.74
C SER A 68 1.77 32.71 41.96
N ALA A 69 1.64 33.89 41.34
CA ALA A 69 2.25 35.12 41.85
C ALA A 69 1.63 36.40 41.23
N GLY A 70 0.80 37.08 42.02
CA GLY A 70 0.66 38.55 42.10
C GLY A 70 0.75 39.42 40.84
N GLU A 71 -0.35 40.13 40.60
CA GLU A 71 -0.46 41.43 39.91
C GLU A 71 -0.43 41.42 38.37
N ALA A 72 -1.64 41.47 37.81
CA ALA A 72 -1.95 41.52 36.39
C ALA A 72 -1.38 42.79 35.72
N THR A 73 -0.31 42.60 34.95
CA THR A 73 0.03 43.48 33.82
C THR A 73 -0.19 42.70 32.53
N PRO A 74 -0.82 43.27 31.48
CA PRO A 74 -1.06 42.56 30.24
C PRO A 74 0.29 42.29 29.55
N ARG A 75 0.79 41.06 29.69
CA ARG A 75 2.01 40.60 29.01
C ARG A 75 1.71 40.37 27.53
N ASP A 76 2.62 40.88 26.72
CA ASP A 76 2.70 40.74 25.26
C ASP A 76 2.62 39.27 24.82
N PRO A 77 1.65 38.87 23.97
CA PRO A 77 1.47 37.48 23.53
C PRO A 77 2.63 36.95 22.67
N ALA A 78 3.54 37.83 22.22
CA ALA A 78 4.74 37.43 21.49
C ALA A 78 5.83 36.77 22.36
N ARG A 79 5.64 36.72 23.69
CA ARG A 79 6.67 36.27 24.64
C ARG A 79 6.30 35.05 25.47
N HIS A 80 5.42 34.18 24.99
CA HIS A 80 5.45 32.78 25.41
C HIS A 80 6.69 32.12 24.82
N SER A 81 7.85 32.30 25.48
CA SER A 81 8.94 31.35 25.31
C SER A 81 8.38 30.00 25.75
N VAL A 82 8.24 29.06 24.82
CA VAL A 82 8.06 27.64 25.16
C VAL A 82 9.24 27.29 26.06
N ARG A 83 9.01 27.34 27.39
CA ARG A 83 10.08 27.26 28.38
C ARG A 83 10.55 25.82 28.42
N ARG A 84 11.69 25.57 27.76
CA ARG A 84 12.80 24.71 28.21
C ARG A 84 12.43 23.61 29.21
N ARG A 85 11.57 22.69 28.79
CA ARG A 85 11.42 21.31 29.28
C ARG A 85 10.62 20.64 28.17
N SER A 86 11.15 19.54 27.65
CA SER A 86 10.47 18.63 26.73
C SER A 86 9.02 18.43 27.17
N VAL A 87 8.06 19.09 26.53
CA VAL A 87 6.65 18.79 26.80
C VAL A 87 6.40 17.49 26.04
N ALA A 88 6.60 16.39 26.76
CA ALA A 88 6.33 15.07 26.24
C ALA A 88 4.88 15.09 25.75
N ALA A 89 4.63 14.56 24.58
CA ALA A 89 3.30 14.06 24.31
C ALA A 89 2.99 12.99 25.38
N GLU A 90 2.05 13.29 26.27
CA GLU A 90 1.80 12.51 27.50
C GLU A 90 0.58 11.60 27.38
N GLN A 91 -0.25 11.81 26.35
CA GLN A 91 -1.47 11.02 26.13
C GLN A 91 -1.58 10.50 24.69
N PRO A 92 -2.30 9.38 24.48
CA PRO A 92 -2.75 8.95 23.16
C PRO A 92 -3.51 10.07 22.43
N LEU A 93 -3.30 10.18 21.12
CA LEU A 93 -4.08 11.08 20.27
C LEU A 93 -5.57 10.72 20.34
N ARG A 94 -6.45 11.70 20.52
CA ARG A 94 -7.91 11.50 20.45
C ARG A 94 -8.47 12.07 19.15
N ILE A 95 -9.05 11.21 18.32
CA ILE A 95 -9.64 11.57 17.03
C ILE A 95 -11.16 11.51 17.13
N LEU A 96 -11.83 12.65 16.99
CA LEU A 96 -13.28 12.70 16.92
C LEU A 96 -13.75 12.49 15.46
N LEU A 97 -14.54 11.46 15.23
CA LEU A 97 -15.22 11.23 13.94
C LEU A 97 -16.52 12.03 13.87
N VAL A 98 -16.72 12.74 12.75
CA VAL A 98 -17.98 13.45 12.45
C VAL A 98 -18.45 13.03 11.07
N TYR A 99 -19.62 12.41 10.99
CA TYR A 99 -20.17 11.87 9.75
C TYR A 99 -21.08 12.89 9.04
N ASP A 100 -20.86 13.06 7.74
CA ASP A 100 -21.82 13.72 6.85
C ASP A 100 -22.99 12.78 6.51
N ASP A 101 -24.16 13.36 6.20
CA ASP A 101 -25.36 12.63 5.79
C ASP A 101 -25.14 11.65 4.63
N SER A 102 -24.12 11.88 3.78
CA SER A 102 -23.73 10.92 2.75
C SER A 102 -23.32 9.54 3.27
N VAL A 103 -22.74 9.45 4.47
CA VAL A 103 -22.32 8.17 5.04
C VAL A 103 -23.52 7.30 5.41
N TYR A 104 -24.54 7.90 6.02
CA TYR A 104 -25.79 7.21 6.37
C TYR A 104 -26.65 6.81 5.16
N ARG A 105 -26.31 7.30 3.95
CA ARG A 105 -26.95 6.92 2.68
C ARG A 105 -26.26 5.77 1.96
N LEU A 106 -25.17 5.24 2.51
CA LEU A 106 -24.56 4.01 2.01
C LEU A 106 -25.53 2.83 2.14
N GLU A 107 -25.36 1.84 1.29
CA GLU A 107 -26.02 0.53 1.45
C GLU A 107 -25.70 -0.04 2.83
N GLU A 108 -26.66 -0.72 3.46
CA GLU A 108 -26.55 -1.20 4.85
C GLU A 108 -25.28 -2.01 5.11
N GLU A 109 -24.92 -2.93 4.20
CA GLU A 109 -23.68 -3.72 4.32
C GLU A 109 -22.42 -2.83 4.31
N LYS A 110 -22.37 -1.80 3.45
CA LYS A 110 -21.23 -0.88 3.36
C LYS A 110 -21.20 0.07 4.56
N PHE A 111 -22.36 0.55 5.01
CA PHE A 111 -22.46 1.40 6.18
C PHE A 111 -21.93 0.67 7.41
N ASN A 112 -22.42 -0.55 7.68
CA ASN A 112 -21.99 -1.36 8.82
C ASN A 112 -20.49 -1.68 8.74
N LEU A 113 -19.99 -2.02 7.55
CA LEU A 113 -18.55 -2.24 7.33
C LEU A 113 -17.71 -1.01 7.69
N ILE A 114 -18.11 0.18 7.23
CA ILE A 114 -17.38 1.42 7.44
C ILE A 114 -17.48 1.88 8.90
N ASN A 115 -18.70 1.91 9.44
CA ASN A 115 -19.01 2.45 10.76
C ASN A 115 -18.52 1.54 11.89
N ASP A 116 -18.67 0.22 11.75
CA ASP A 116 -18.43 -0.71 12.85
C ASP A 116 -17.05 -1.36 12.79
N THR A 117 -16.39 -1.35 11.62
CA THR A 117 -15.09 -2.03 11.41
C THR A 117 -14.00 -1.10 10.90
N VAL A 118 -14.14 -0.57 9.68
CA VAL A 118 -13.02 0.06 8.96
C VAL A 118 -12.53 1.35 9.63
N LEU A 119 -13.44 2.30 9.92
CA LEU A 119 -13.04 3.57 10.54
C LEU A 119 -12.60 3.38 12.00
N PRO A 120 -13.32 2.64 12.86
CA PRO A 120 -12.85 2.38 14.21
C PRO A 120 -11.46 1.76 14.26
N GLU A 121 -11.19 0.73 13.46
CA GLU A 121 -9.87 0.06 13.45
C GLU A 121 -8.75 0.98 12.93
N ALA A 122 -9.04 1.78 11.89
CA ALA A 122 -8.07 2.72 11.34
C ALA A 122 -7.76 3.88 12.30
N VAL A 123 -8.78 4.42 12.96
CA VAL A 123 -8.63 5.48 13.97
C VAL A 123 -7.88 4.94 15.18
N GLN A 124 -8.32 3.81 15.75
CA GLN A 124 -7.72 3.21 16.93
C GLN A 124 -6.21 2.95 16.74
N PHE A 125 -5.81 2.51 15.54
CA PHE A 125 -4.39 2.35 15.22
C PHE A 125 -3.61 3.66 15.40
N TRP A 126 -4.10 4.79 14.86
CA TRP A 126 -3.42 6.08 14.96
C TRP A 126 -3.49 6.71 16.35
N GLU A 127 -4.59 6.51 17.08
CA GLU A 127 -4.71 6.93 18.49
C GLU A 127 -3.66 6.22 19.37
N GLN A 128 -3.36 4.96 19.08
CA GLN A 128 -2.33 4.18 19.80
C GLN A 128 -0.90 4.43 19.30
N ALA A 129 -0.74 4.70 17.99
CA ALA A 129 0.56 4.90 17.37
C ALA A 129 1.13 6.30 17.62
N LEU A 130 0.29 7.30 17.87
CA LEU A 130 0.69 8.69 18.04
C LEU A 130 0.21 9.22 19.39
N MET A 131 1.14 9.78 20.15
CA MET A 131 0.84 10.55 21.36
C MET A 131 0.89 12.04 21.03
N VAL A 132 0.07 12.83 21.72
CA VAL A 132 0.00 14.30 21.55
C VAL A 132 0.04 15.02 22.90
N ARG A 133 0.32 16.33 22.88
CA ARG A 133 0.15 17.21 24.04
C ARG A 133 -1.35 17.40 24.32
N GLU A 134 -1.74 17.33 25.58
CA GLU A 134 -3.13 17.40 25.97
C GLU A 134 -3.79 18.74 25.63
N THR A 135 -4.88 18.68 24.84
CA THR A 135 -5.83 19.78 24.70
C THR A 135 -6.86 19.72 25.84
N LYS A 136 -6.80 20.73 26.74
CA LYS A 136 -7.82 20.91 27.80
C LYS A 136 -8.91 21.91 27.39
N GLY A 137 -8.58 22.84 26.49
CA GLY A 137 -9.55 23.80 25.96
C GLY A 137 -10.49 23.20 24.92
N VAL A 138 -11.66 23.80 24.81
CA VAL A 138 -12.63 23.50 23.76
C VAL A 138 -12.09 23.96 22.39
N ILE A 139 -12.00 23.05 21.43
CA ILE A 139 -11.60 23.39 20.06
C ILE A 139 -12.76 24.10 19.37
N ARG A 140 -12.55 25.34 18.92
CA ARG A 140 -13.47 26.07 18.05
C ARG A 140 -12.79 26.38 16.73
N LEU A 141 -13.33 25.84 15.64
CA LEU A 141 -12.76 25.98 14.31
C LEU A 141 -13.02 27.38 13.74
N ASN A 142 -12.06 27.92 13.00
CA ASN A 142 -12.21 29.25 12.40
C ASN A 142 -13.14 29.19 11.18
N ARG A 143 -13.97 30.22 11.02
CA ARG A 143 -14.79 30.40 9.81
C ARG A 143 -13.90 30.76 8.62
N LYS A 144 -14.23 30.24 7.44
CA LYS A 144 -13.50 30.54 6.20
C LYS A 144 -13.82 31.96 5.73
N CYS A 145 -12.81 32.69 5.26
CA CYS A 145 -12.98 34.02 4.67
C CYS A 145 -13.40 33.93 3.20
N ASP A 146 -14.08 34.96 2.68
CA ASP A 146 -14.39 35.05 1.24
C ASP A 146 -13.14 35.34 0.42
N SER A 147 -12.31 36.26 0.91
CA SER A 147 -10.97 36.53 0.37
C SER A 147 -9.95 35.53 0.90
N THR A 148 -8.96 35.19 0.08
CA THR A 148 -7.77 34.45 0.52
C THR A 148 -6.81 35.30 1.35
N GLN A 149 -6.96 36.63 1.29
CA GLN A 149 -6.20 37.56 2.11
C GLN A 149 -6.88 37.75 3.46
N VAL A 150 -6.07 37.69 4.52
CA VAL A 150 -6.53 37.82 5.91
C VAL A 150 -5.58 38.72 6.69
N TYR A 151 -6.11 39.39 7.72
CA TYR A 151 -5.31 40.16 8.65
C TYR A 151 -5.07 39.37 9.93
N VAL A 152 -3.83 39.32 10.40
CA VAL A 152 -3.49 38.73 11.71
C VAL A 152 -3.29 39.87 12.70
N LYS A 153 -4.19 40.01 13.68
CA LYS A 153 -4.09 41.01 14.75
C LYS A 153 -4.35 40.39 16.10
N ASN A 154 -3.54 40.74 17.09
CA ASN A 154 -3.58 40.18 18.44
C ASN A 154 -3.59 38.65 18.44
N GLY A 155 -2.90 38.03 17.48
CA GLY A 155 -2.87 36.58 17.27
C GLY A 155 -4.20 35.96 16.81
N HIS A 156 -5.12 36.74 16.24
CA HIS A 156 -6.36 36.25 15.62
C HIS A 156 -6.40 36.60 14.14
N THR A 157 -6.86 35.63 13.34
CA THR A 157 -7.15 35.82 11.92
C THR A 157 -8.47 36.57 11.77
N HIS A 158 -8.46 37.64 10.96
CA HIS A 158 -9.63 38.44 10.62
C HIS A 158 -9.83 38.44 9.11
N CYS A 159 -11.05 38.17 8.68
CA CYS A 159 -11.45 38.25 7.27
C CYS A 159 -11.60 39.70 6.82
N ILE A 160 -11.48 39.92 5.51
CA ILE A 160 -11.77 41.22 4.90
C ILE A 160 -13.29 41.34 4.74
N ASP A 161 -13.87 42.32 5.43
CA ASP A 161 -15.28 42.71 5.44
C ASP A 161 -16.27 41.66 5.97
N HIS A 162 -16.22 40.41 5.51
CA HIS A 162 -17.15 39.33 5.89
C HIS A 162 -16.48 37.93 5.84
N CYS A 163 -17.01 37.01 6.64
CA CYS A 163 -16.71 35.58 6.51
C CYS A 163 -17.67 34.93 5.51
N LYS A 164 -17.29 33.77 4.96
CA LYS A 164 -18.21 32.92 4.21
C LYS A 164 -19.37 32.48 5.08
N ALA A 165 -20.56 32.43 4.48
CA ALA A 165 -21.76 31.88 5.12
C ALA A 165 -21.55 30.43 5.56
N THR A 166 -20.83 29.64 4.76
CA THR A 166 -20.55 28.23 5.03
C THR A 166 -19.05 27.97 5.04
N THR A 167 -18.58 27.26 6.07
CA THR A 167 -17.20 26.77 6.17
C THR A 167 -17.17 25.29 5.80
N MET A 168 -16.34 24.94 4.82
CA MET A 168 -16.19 23.57 4.34
C MET A 168 -14.85 22.99 4.80
N CYS A 169 -14.85 21.71 5.16
CA CYS A 169 -13.65 20.89 5.35
C CYS A 169 -13.74 19.74 4.33
N GLY A 170 -13.10 19.93 3.17
CA GLY A 170 -13.31 19.07 2.01
C GLY A 170 -14.76 19.07 1.54
N GLU A 171 -15.36 17.90 1.48
CA GLU A 171 -16.75 17.69 1.02
C GLU A 171 -17.80 17.94 2.11
N VAL A 172 -17.37 18.15 3.36
CA VAL A 172 -18.24 18.26 4.54
C VAL A 172 -18.39 19.71 4.97
N GLN A 173 -19.63 20.14 5.20
CA GLN A 173 -19.90 21.41 5.86
C GLN A 173 -19.59 21.28 7.35
N VAL A 174 -18.72 22.16 7.85
CA VAL A 174 -18.42 22.22 9.28
C VAL A 174 -19.67 22.69 10.04
N PRO A 175 -20.16 21.93 11.04
CA PRO A 175 -21.31 22.32 11.84
C PRO A 175 -21.11 23.68 12.51
N ASN A 176 -22.17 24.47 12.64
CA ASN A 176 -22.07 25.80 13.25
C ASN A 176 -21.66 25.72 14.73
N GLU A 177 -22.02 24.63 15.39
CA GLU A 177 -21.70 24.30 16.77
C GLU A 177 -20.18 24.13 16.94
N HIS A 178 -19.45 23.75 15.88
CA HIS A 178 -17.99 23.57 15.94
C HIS A 178 -17.23 24.88 15.61
N LEU A 179 -17.90 25.91 15.12
CA LEU A 179 -17.29 27.14 14.60
C LEU A 179 -17.18 28.23 15.68
N ASP A 180 -16.07 28.96 15.65
CA ASP A 180 -15.89 30.18 16.41
C ASP A 180 -16.64 31.37 15.76
N VAL A 181 -16.64 32.51 16.44
CA VAL A 181 -17.17 33.78 15.92
C VAL A 181 -16.46 34.21 14.64
N CYS A 182 -17.18 34.90 13.76
CA CYS A 182 -16.57 35.58 12.63
C CYS A 182 -15.85 36.83 13.10
N ARG A 183 -14.56 36.96 12.76
CA ARG A 183 -13.76 38.16 13.03
C ARG A 183 -13.45 38.84 11.71
N VAL A 184 -13.75 40.14 11.62
CA VAL A 184 -13.61 40.92 10.39
C VAL A 184 -12.85 42.20 10.63
N CYS A 185 -12.06 42.62 9.65
CA CYS A 185 -11.54 43.99 9.54
C CYS A 185 -12.09 44.60 8.24
N ASN A 186 -12.08 45.92 8.13
CA ASN A 186 -12.37 46.56 6.84
C ASN A 186 -11.28 46.25 5.79
N ALA A 187 -11.52 46.58 4.53
CA ALA A 187 -10.56 46.40 3.43
C ALA A 187 -9.14 46.95 3.71
N THR A 188 -9.01 48.01 4.51
CA THR A 188 -7.71 48.62 4.88
C THR A 188 -7.05 47.98 6.11
N GLY A 189 -7.63 46.92 6.67
CA GLY A 189 -7.14 46.26 7.89
C GLY A 189 -7.38 47.07 9.16
N GLN A 190 -8.28 48.06 9.14
CA GLN A 190 -8.71 48.86 10.29
C GLN A 190 -10.09 48.39 10.79
N ASN A 191 -10.53 48.91 11.94
CA ASN A 191 -11.83 48.59 12.55
C ASN A 191 -12.10 47.07 12.66
N CYS A 192 -11.13 46.36 13.22
CA CYS A 192 -11.20 44.92 13.43
C CYS A 192 -12.14 44.62 14.60
N ARG A 193 -13.16 43.79 14.37
CA ARG A 193 -14.22 43.47 15.33
C ARG A 193 -14.75 42.06 15.12
N VAL A 194 -15.46 41.57 16.12
CA VAL A 194 -16.32 40.39 15.96
C VAL A 194 -17.58 40.82 15.20
N ASP A 195 -18.01 40.02 14.23
CA ASP A 195 -19.27 40.23 13.54
C ASP A 195 -20.43 39.95 14.51
N SER A 196 -21.22 40.98 14.79
CA SER A 196 -22.35 40.94 15.73
C SER A 196 -23.45 39.96 15.33
N SER A 197 -23.48 39.53 14.06
CA SER A 197 -24.43 38.50 13.58
C SER A 197 -23.98 37.07 13.92
N THR A 198 -22.78 36.90 14.49
CA THR A 198 -22.22 35.57 14.78
C THR A 198 -22.05 35.34 16.28
N GLN A 199 -22.41 34.14 16.72
CA GLN A 199 -22.13 33.64 18.06
C GLN A 199 -21.18 32.44 17.96
N PRO A 200 -20.30 32.23 18.96
CA PRO A 200 -19.47 31.03 18.98
C PRO A 200 -20.38 29.81 19.23
N GLY A 201 -20.11 28.72 18.51
CA GLY A 201 -20.72 27.44 18.84
C GLY A 201 -20.17 26.86 20.15
N ASP A 202 -20.81 25.77 20.59
CA ASP A 202 -20.40 25.03 21.80
C ASP A 202 -18.93 24.61 21.71
N GLY A 203 -18.45 24.29 20.51
CA GLY A 203 -17.12 23.81 20.22
C GLY A 203 -16.98 22.31 20.46
N ILE A 204 -15.75 21.82 20.42
CA ILE A 204 -15.45 20.40 20.48
C ILE A 204 -14.60 20.12 21.72
N GLU A 205 -15.16 19.32 22.61
CA GLU A 205 -14.50 18.87 23.85
C GLU A 205 -13.84 17.52 23.65
N ASN A 206 -12.84 17.21 24.47
CA ASN A 206 -12.21 15.89 24.58
C ASN A 206 -11.62 15.32 23.27
N ALA A 207 -11.24 16.18 22.33
CA ALA A 207 -10.61 15.79 21.07
C ALA A 207 -9.31 16.58 20.86
N ASP A 208 -8.33 15.95 20.20
CA ASP A 208 -7.09 16.60 19.77
C ASP A 208 -7.07 16.82 18.24
N PHE A 209 -7.86 16.04 17.51
CA PHE A 209 -8.07 16.15 16.07
C PHE A 209 -9.52 15.80 15.70
N VAL A 210 -10.10 16.54 14.76
CA VAL A 210 -11.49 16.35 14.31
C VAL A 210 -11.48 15.89 12.86
N PHE A 211 -12.12 14.76 12.59
CA PHE A 211 -12.09 14.13 11.29
C PHE A 211 -13.49 14.01 10.69
N TYR A 212 -13.74 14.83 9.68
CA TYR A 212 -15.01 14.90 8.96
C TYR A 212 -15.06 13.85 7.85
N VAL A 213 -16.00 12.92 7.93
CA VAL A 213 -16.09 11.79 7.00
C VAL A 213 -17.33 11.94 6.11
N SER A 214 -17.11 11.90 4.80
CA SER A 214 -18.18 11.80 3.79
C SER A 214 -18.07 10.52 2.98
N ALA A 215 -19.17 10.14 2.33
CA ALA A 215 -19.21 9.04 1.37
C ALA A 215 -19.87 9.49 0.06
N ARG A 216 -19.16 10.32 -0.72
CA ARG A 216 -19.68 10.91 -1.97
C ARG A 216 -18.91 10.41 -3.18
N GLN A 217 -19.65 10.06 -4.23
CA GLN A 217 -19.06 9.73 -5.53
C GLN A 217 -18.66 11.02 -6.26
N THR A 218 -17.44 11.49 -6.01
CA THR A 218 -16.90 12.75 -6.54
C THR A 218 -16.10 12.54 -7.83
N GLN A 219 -15.72 13.62 -8.52
CA GLN A 219 -14.82 13.53 -9.69
C GLN A 219 -13.49 12.85 -9.36
N ARG A 220 -13.01 12.98 -8.12
CA ARG A 220 -11.78 12.32 -7.64
C ARG A 220 -11.93 10.80 -7.63
N CYS A 221 -13.11 10.28 -7.27
CA CYS A 221 -13.39 8.84 -7.25
C CYS A 221 -13.27 8.18 -8.63
N PHE A 222 -13.56 8.92 -9.71
CA PHE A 222 -13.44 8.40 -11.08
C PHE A 222 -12.01 8.39 -11.61
N LYS A 223 -11.06 9.02 -10.92
CA LYS A 223 -9.67 9.01 -11.33
C LYS A 223 -8.94 7.87 -10.61
N GLY A 224 -8.30 6.97 -11.37
CA GLY A 224 -7.41 5.96 -10.80
C GLY A 224 -8.04 4.91 -9.88
N LEU A 225 -9.37 4.73 -9.89
CA LEU A 225 -10.10 3.85 -8.95
C LEU A 225 -9.82 4.20 -7.47
N THR A 226 -9.69 5.50 -7.16
CA THR A 226 -9.51 6.00 -5.80
C THR A 226 -10.61 5.46 -4.87
N VAL A 227 -10.20 4.71 -3.84
CA VAL A 227 -11.11 4.15 -2.83
C VAL A 227 -11.52 5.21 -1.80
N ALA A 228 -10.55 6.02 -1.39
CA ALA A 228 -10.73 7.10 -0.45
C ALA A 228 -9.69 8.19 -0.72
N TYR A 229 -9.96 9.40 -0.25
CA TYR A 229 -8.95 10.45 -0.16
C TYR A 229 -9.20 11.27 1.10
N ALA A 230 -8.14 11.74 1.74
CA ALA A 230 -8.23 12.60 2.91
C ALA A 230 -7.19 13.71 2.89
N ALA A 231 -7.46 14.79 3.63
CA ALA A 231 -6.56 15.91 3.78
C ALA A 231 -6.86 16.68 5.07
N HIS A 232 -5.89 17.48 5.53
CA HIS A 232 -6.14 18.44 6.59
C HIS A 232 -6.88 19.67 6.03
N CYS A 233 -7.66 20.35 6.88
CA CYS A 233 -8.38 21.56 6.49
C CYS A 233 -8.16 22.73 7.46
N GLN A 234 -7.82 22.46 8.75
CA GLN A 234 -7.45 23.52 9.68
C GLN A 234 -6.21 23.19 10.51
N GLN A 235 -5.42 24.21 10.81
CA GLN A 235 -4.21 24.13 11.66
C GLN A 235 -4.30 25.06 12.86
N GLU A 236 -3.77 24.62 14.00
CA GLU A 236 -3.68 25.44 15.21
C GLU A 236 -2.70 26.62 15.05
N ALA A 237 -2.87 27.63 15.90
CA ALA A 237 -2.12 28.87 15.84
C ALA A 237 -0.69 28.75 16.39
N LEU A 238 -0.47 27.95 17.43
CA LEU A 238 0.79 27.94 18.19
C LEU A 238 1.81 26.98 17.58
N LEU A 239 1.42 25.72 17.38
CA LEU A 239 2.35 24.68 16.90
C LEU A 239 2.19 24.36 15.40
N ASP A 240 1.22 24.98 14.73
CA ASP A 240 0.84 24.68 13.33
C ASP A 240 0.40 23.24 13.09
N ARG A 241 0.08 22.49 14.15
CA ARG A 241 -0.41 21.12 14.03
C ARG A 241 -1.76 21.09 13.31
N PRO A 242 -2.01 20.14 12.41
CA PRO A 242 -3.35 19.85 11.92
C PRO A 242 -4.28 19.50 13.09
N ILE A 243 -5.42 20.18 13.18
CA ILE A 243 -6.43 19.94 14.22
C ILE A 243 -7.79 19.57 13.65
N ALA A 244 -7.99 19.79 12.35
CA ALA A 244 -9.14 19.27 11.63
C ALA A 244 -8.74 18.80 10.23
N GLY A 245 -9.34 17.71 9.79
CA GLY A 245 -9.21 17.17 8.44
C GLY A 245 -10.49 16.49 7.98
N HIS A 246 -10.49 16.03 6.74
CA HIS A 246 -11.61 15.32 6.17
C HIS A 246 -11.15 14.06 5.45
N ALA A 247 -12.05 13.08 5.32
CA ALA A 247 -11.96 11.98 4.38
C ALA A 247 -13.23 11.89 3.56
N ASN A 248 -13.09 11.51 2.29
CA ASN A 248 -14.21 11.08 1.49
C ASN A 248 -13.98 9.63 1.02
N LEU A 249 -14.91 8.75 1.37
CA LEU A 249 -14.96 7.38 0.87
C LEU A 249 -15.74 7.35 -0.44
N CYS A 250 -15.24 6.65 -1.46
CA CYS A 250 -15.89 6.55 -2.76
C CYS A 250 -16.85 5.33 -2.78
N PRO A 251 -18.18 5.54 -2.74
CA PRO A 251 -19.14 4.44 -2.49
C PRO A 251 -19.05 3.26 -3.47
N ASP A 252 -18.73 3.55 -4.74
CA ASP A 252 -18.65 2.52 -5.80
C ASP A 252 -17.39 1.65 -5.69
N SER A 253 -16.38 2.13 -4.97
CA SER A 253 -15.08 1.46 -4.79
C SER A 253 -14.97 0.72 -3.46
N ILE A 254 -15.94 0.88 -2.55
CA ILE A 254 -16.00 0.13 -1.29
C ILE A 254 -16.47 -1.30 -1.57
N SER A 255 -15.59 -2.26 -1.29
CA SER A 255 -15.87 -3.68 -1.43
C SER A 255 -16.20 -4.29 -0.07
N THR A 256 -17.30 -5.05 0.00
CA THR A 256 -17.73 -5.76 1.22
C THR A 256 -17.13 -7.17 1.30
N LYS A 257 -16.23 -7.54 0.38
CA LYS A 257 -15.61 -8.87 0.37
C LYS A 257 -14.60 -9.00 1.52
N PRO A 258 -14.63 -10.10 2.30
CA PRO A 258 -13.68 -10.32 3.40
C PRO A 258 -12.21 -10.26 2.97
N GLN A 259 -11.88 -10.73 1.76
CA GLN A 259 -10.51 -10.74 1.24
C GLN A 259 -9.96 -9.32 0.98
N GLU A 260 -10.82 -8.31 0.82
CA GLU A 260 -10.42 -6.93 0.52
C GLU A 260 -10.46 -6.02 1.76
N LEU A 261 -11.02 -6.51 2.88
CA LEU A 261 -11.17 -5.77 4.13
C LEU A 261 -9.85 -5.21 4.65
N GLN A 262 -8.79 -6.03 4.74
CA GLN A 262 -7.49 -5.58 5.22
C GLN A 262 -6.85 -4.52 4.32
N THR A 263 -7.08 -4.61 3.01
CA THR A 263 -6.60 -3.59 2.06
C THR A 263 -7.36 -2.28 2.24
N LEU A 264 -8.68 -2.35 2.46
CA LEU A 264 -9.52 -1.18 2.73
C LEU A 264 -9.12 -0.49 4.05
N ILE A 265 -8.93 -1.25 5.13
CA ILE A 265 -8.45 -0.71 6.41
C ILE A 265 -7.10 -0.03 6.24
N SER A 266 -6.15 -0.66 5.55
CA SER A 266 -4.84 -0.05 5.31
C SER A 266 -4.94 1.24 4.48
N THR A 267 -5.84 1.28 3.50
CA THR A 267 -6.10 2.48 2.69
C THR A 267 -6.65 3.60 3.56
N VAL A 268 -7.61 3.32 4.44
CA VAL A 268 -8.15 4.35 5.34
C VAL A 268 -7.10 4.82 6.35
N LYS A 269 -6.24 3.92 6.87
CA LYS A 269 -5.09 4.31 7.70
C LYS A 269 -4.14 5.25 6.95
N HIS A 270 -3.84 4.96 5.68
CA HIS A 270 -3.00 5.79 4.81
C HIS A 270 -3.58 7.20 4.64
N GLU A 271 -4.87 7.28 4.32
CA GLU A 271 -5.56 8.56 4.15
C GLU A 271 -5.61 9.39 5.45
N ILE A 272 -5.90 8.76 6.59
CA ILE A 272 -5.84 9.44 7.90
C ILE A 272 -4.45 10.06 8.11
N LEU A 273 -3.37 9.35 7.73
CA LEU A 273 -2.02 9.86 7.91
C LEU A 273 -1.72 11.13 7.10
N HIS A 274 -2.26 11.23 5.88
CA HIS A 274 -2.17 12.47 5.09
C HIS A 274 -2.84 13.65 5.81
N ALA A 275 -3.98 13.41 6.46
CA ALA A 275 -4.68 14.44 7.23
C ALA A 275 -3.96 14.81 8.55
N LEU A 276 -3.21 13.88 9.13
CA LEU A 276 -2.47 14.08 10.38
C LEU A 276 -1.10 14.75 10.17
N GLY A 277 -0.40 14.49 9.06
CA GLY A 277 0.93 15.09 8.89
C GLY A 277 1.75 14.71 7.67
N PHE A 278 1.53 13.54 7.08
CA PHE A 278 2.28 13.11 5.90
C PHE A 278 1.72 13.78 4.65
N SER A 279 2.01 15.07 4.45
CA SER A 279 1.57 15.79 3.26
C SER A 279 2.55 16.88 2.88
N VAL A 280 2.79 17.05 1.58
CA VAL A 280 3.67 18.11 1.05
C VAL A 280 3.27 19.51 1.50
N SER A 281 1.97 19.73 1.71
CA SER A 281 1.39 20.97 2.23
C SER A 281 1.73 21.28 3.70
N LEU A 282 2.24 20.28 4.44
CA LEU A 282 2.50 20.35 5.89
C LEU A 282 3.98 20.40 6.27
N TYR A 283 4.89 19.91 5.42
CA TYR A 283 6.33 19.81 5.76
C TYR A 283 6.98 21.15 6.10
N ALA A 284 6.52 22.26 5.51
CA ALA A 284 7.03 23.58 5.85
C ALA A 284 6.73 24.01 7.29
N PHE A 285 5.76 23.38 7.94
CA PHE A 285 5.31 23.68 9.29
C PHE A 285 5.96 22.80 10.37
N PHE A 286 6.77 21.83 9.98
CA PHE A 286 7.47 20.95 10.92
C PHE A 286 8.37 21.73 11.89
N ARG A 287 8.50 21.18 13.09
CA ARG A 287 9.26 21.74 14.20
C ARG A 287 10.36 20.78 14.64
N ASP A 288 11.41 21.34 15.25
CA ASP A 288 12.43 20.55 15.92
C ASP A 288 11.96 20.07 17.31
N ASP A 289 12.83 19.31 17.98
CA ASP A 289 12.54 18.71 19.29
C ASP A 289 12.37 19.78 20.38
N GLU A 290 12.90 20.98 20.15
CA GLU A 290 12.70 22.16 20.99
C GLU A 290 11.40 22.91 20.67
N GLY A 291 10.60 22.43 19.71
CA GLY A 291 9.35 23.04 19.28
C GLY A 291 9.53 24.28 18.39
N LYS A 292 10.76 24.58 17.96
CA LYS A 292 11.07 25.71 17.08
C LYS A 292 10.81 25.32 15.62
N PRO A 293 10.28 26.23 14.78
CA PRO A 293 10.09 25.95 13.36
C PRO A 293 11.40 25.62 12.64
N ARG A 294 11.41 24.51 11.87
CA ARG A 294 12.51 24.13 10.97
C ARG A 294 12.63 25.04 9.75
N THR A 295 11.52 25.70 9.39
CA THR A 295 11.44 26.55 8.22
C THR A 295 11.40 28.04 8.61
N PRO A 296 12.19 28.90 7.94
CA PRO A 296 12.11 30.36 8.14
C PRO A 296 10.71 30.90 7.86
N ARG A 297 10.26 31.83 8.71
CA ARG A 297 8.92 32.42 8.66
C ARG A 297 8.98 33.91 8.35
N LYS A 298 7.95 34.43 7.69
CA LYS A 298 7.77 35.87 7.53
C LYS A 298 7.38 36.50 8.86
N SER A 299 7.95 37.66 9.17
CA SER A 299 7.73 38.36 10.44
C SER A 299 6.32 38.94 10.57
N ASP A 300 5.64 39.21 9.46
CA ASP A 300 4.29 39.80 9.40
C ASP A 300 3.18 38.77 9.67
N THR A 301 3.32 37.55 9.16
CA THR A 301 2.30 36.50 9.21
C THR A 301 2.64 35.37 10.17
N GLY A 302 3.92 35.20 10.54
CA GLY A 302 4.38 34.05 11.33
C GLY A 302 4.31 32.72 10.55
N LYS A 303 4.18 32.76 9.22
CA LYS A 303 4.05 31.57 8.36
C LYS A 303 5.25 31.44 7.40
N PRO A 304 5.55 30.23 6.90
CA PRO A 304 6.59 30.05 5.89
C PRO A 304 6.25 30.78 4.58
N TYR A 305 7.25 30.94 3.71
CA TYR A 305 7.05 31.55 2.39
C TYR A 305 6.16 30.67 1.51
N LEU A 306 5.38 31.28 0.62
CA LEU A 306 4.56 30.56 -0.35
C LEU A 306 5.40 30.19 -1.57
N ASN A 307 5.29 28.94 -2.01
CA ASN A 307 5.79 28.50 -3.31
C ASN A 307 4.68 28.72 -4.36
N GLU A 308 4.88 29.68 -5.26
CA GLU A 308 3.86 30.03 -6.27
C GLU A 308 3.63 28.91 -7.30
N LYS A 309 4.62 28.05 -7.56
CA LYS A 309 4.46 26.95 -8.50
C LYS A 309 3.60 25.82 -7.92
N LEU A 310 3.87 25.47 -6.67
CA LEU A 310 3.18 24.37 -5.98
C LEU A 310 1.92 24.84 -5.22
N GLN A 311 1.71 26.15 -5.07
CA GLN A 311 0.59 26.74 -4.33
C GLN A 311 0.50 26.26 -2.86
N ILE A 312 1.65 25.96 -2.26
CA ILE A 312 1.81 25.51 -0.87
C ILE A 312 2.96 26.26 -0.19
N HIS A 313 3.08 26.13 1.13
CA HIS A 313 4.20 26.71 1.87
C HIS A 313 5.52 25.97 1.58
N GLN A 314 6.58 26.73 1.32
CA GLN A 314 7.91 26.23 1.00
C GLN A 314 8.64 25.77 2.25
N TRP A 315 9.05 24.50 2.30
CA TRP A 315 9.90 23.93 3.34
C TRP A 315 11.35 24.39 3.22
N SER A 316 12.14 24.20 4.29
CA SER A 316 13.58 24.44 4.29
C SER A 316 14.39 23.18 3.94
N ASN A 317 15.68 23.38 3.63
CA ASN A 317 16.65 22.31 3.41
C ASN A 317 16.93 21.44 4.66
N GLN A 318 16.38 21.80 5.82
CA GLN A 318 16.44 20.97 7.04
C GLN A 318 15.30 19.93 7.09
N THR A 319 14.27 20.10 6.28
CA THR A 319 13.15 19.15 6.18
C THR A 319 13.29 18.29 4.93
N ILE A 320 13.31 18.92 3.75
CA ILE A 320 13.53 18.22 2.48
C ILE A 320 14.68 18.86 1.72
N ARG A 321 15.59 18.03 1.22
CA ARG A 321 16.77 18.45 0.47
C ARG A 321 16.88 17.67 -0.84
N LYS A 322 17.16 18.38 -1.93
CA LYS A 322 17.51 17.76 -3.20
C LYS A 322 18.93 17.22 -3.15
N VAL A 323 19.10 15.95 -3.52
CA VAL A 323 20.39 15.28 -3.62
C VAL A 323 20.57 14.77 -5.05
N VAL A 324 21.75 14.97 -5.63
CA VAL A 324 22.07 14.52 -6.98
C VAL A 324 22.89 13.23 -6.90
N ARG A 325 22.41 12.17 -7.56
CA ARG A 325 23.18 10.94 -7.80
C ARG A 325 23.85 11.08 -9.18
N GLU A 326 25.15 11.37 -9.17
CA GLU A 326 25.92 11.74 -10.37
C GLU A 326 26.08 10.61 -11.40
N ASN A 327 26.19 9.37 -10.92
CA ASN A 327 26.45 8.18 -11.74
C ASN A 327 25.26 7.22 -11.67
N TRP A 328 24.05 7.67 -12.01
CA TRP A 328 22.88 6.80 -12.04
C TRP A 328 22.93 5.90 -13.28
N SER A 329 23.19 4.61 -13.10
CA SER A 329 23.35 3.67 -14.21
C SER A 329 22.04 3.38 -14.90
N VAL A 330 22.04 3.52 -16.23
CA VAL A 330 20.91 3.30 -17.14
C VAL A 330 21.40 2.56 -18.39
N ARG A 331 20.51 2.10 -19.25
CA ARG A 331 20.89 1.41 -20.51
C ARG A 331 21.90 2.25 -21.32
N GLY A 332 23.05 1.63 -21.61
CA GLY A 332 24.10 2.24 -22.43
C GLY A 332 24.86 3.42 -21.79
N GLY A 333 24.71 3.70 -20.49
CA GLY A 333 25.47 4.77 -19.84
C GLY A 333 25.03 5.15 -18.43
N HIS A 334 25.22 6.42 -18.08
CA HIS A 334 24.84 6.99 -16.79
C HIS A 334 24.13 8.34 -16.99
N VAL A 335 23.28 8.71 -16.04
CA VAL A 335 22.62 10.02 -15.99
C VAL A 335 22.72 10.63 -14.59
N HIS A 336 22.45 11.93 -14.48
CA HIS A 336 22.23 12.58 -13.19
C HIS A 336 20.77 12.35 -12.75
N LYS A 337 20.55 11.71 -11.59
CA LYS A 337 19.22 11.59 -10.98
C LYS A 337 19.14 12.56 -9.81
N VAL A 338 18.14 13.45 -9.82
CA VAL A 338 17.84 14.35 -8.71
C VAL A 338 16.78 13.68 -7.84
N VAL A 339 17.05 13.58 -6.55
CA VAL A 339 16.19 12.90 -5.57
C VAL A 339 15.77 13.90 -4.49
N ASP A 340 14.48 13.96 -4.18
CA ASP A 340 13.97 14.74 -3.05
C ASP A 340 14.04 13.88 -1.78
N MET A 341 14.88 14.29 -0.83
CA MET A 341 15.15 13.53 0.39
C MET A 341 14.48 14.17 1.60
N MET A 342 13.72 13.40 2.37
CA MET A 342 13.33 13.77 3.74
C MET A 342 14.54 13.58 4.67
N VAL A 343 15.10 14.68 5.17
CA VAL A 343 16.37 14.70 5.92
C VAL A 343 16.20 15.00 7.40
N THR A 344 15.00 14.78 7.94
CA THR A 344 14.73 14.99 9.36
C THR A 344 15.43 13.94 10.23
N PRO A 345 15.83 14.28 11.48
CA PRO A 345 16.80 13.48 12.25
C PRO A 345 16.40 12.01 12.50
N ARG A 346 15.16 11.74 12.91
CA ARG A 346 14.70 10.37 13.19
C ARG A 346 14.48 9.59 11.91
N VAL A 347 13.93 10.23 10.87
CA VAL A 347 13.81 9.60 9.54
C VAL A 347 15.18 9.14 9.05
N VAL A 348 16.20 10.01 9.13
CA VAL A 348 17.59 9.67 8.78
C VAL A 348 18.10 8.51 9.62
N ALA A 349 17.87 8.51 10.93
CA ALA A 349 18.31 7.42 11.80
C ALA A 349 17.66 6.07 11.44
N GLU A 350 16.33 6.06 11.24
CA GLU A 350 15.59 4.84 10.93
C GLU A 350 15.92 4.30 9.53
N VAL A 351 16.09 5.13 8.50
CA VAL A 351 16.51 4.62 7.17
C VAL A 351 17.95 4.09 7.17
N ARG A 352 18.87 4.74 7.90
CA ARG A 352 20.25 4.24 8.02
C ARG A 352 20.28 2.88 8.69
N ASN A 353 19.51 2.72 9.77
CA ASN A 353 19.37 1.46 10.49
C ASN A 353 18.68 0.39 9.63
N HIS A 354 17.58 0.75 8.95
CA HIS A 354 16.83 -0.16 8.09
C HIS A 354 17.69 -0.72 6.96
N PHE A 355 18.33 0.14 6.17
CA PHE A 355 19.17 -0.30 5.05
C PHE A 355 20.55 -0.79 5.48
N GLY A 356 21.03 -0.45 6.70
CA GLY A 356 22.42 -0.68 7.11
C GLY A 356 23.40 0.20 6.33
N CYS A 357 23.06 1.50 6.16
CA CYS A 357 23.86 2.44 5.37
C CYS A 357 24.06 3.79 6.07
N ASP A 358 25.17 3.97 6.78
CA ASP A 358 25.45 5.21 7.53
C ASP A 358 25.62 6.48 6.66
N LYS A 359 25.90 6.30 5.36
CA LYS A 359 26.10 7.42 4.43
C LYS A 359 24.79 8.00 3.89
N LEU A 360 23.67 7.29 4.07
CA LEU A 360 22.39 7.71 3.53
C LEU A 360 21.95 9.03 4.15
N GLU A 361 21.52 9.97 3.30
CA GLU A 361 21.26 11.35 3.71
C GLU A 361 19.86 11.57 4.29
N GLY A 362 18.94 10.62 4.09
CA GLY A 362 17.51 10.73 4.38
C GLY A 362 16.69 9.64 3.68
N ALA A 363 15.37 9.72 3.79
CA ALA A 363 14.44 8.86 3.04
C ALA A 363 14.09 9.51 1.70
N GLU A 364 14.07 8.73 0.62
CA GLU A 364 13.64 9.23 -0.70
C GLU A 364 12.11 9.43 -0.71
N LEU A 365 11.67 10.58 -1.22
CA LEU A 365 10.27 10.85 -1.52
C LEU A 365 9.99 10.56 -2.99
N GLU A 366 8.78 10.08 -3.27
CA GLU A 366 8.30 9.77 -4.61
C GLU A 366 8.44 10.97 -5.56
N ASP A 367 8.93 10.74 -6.77
CA ASP A 367 9.10 11.77 -7.82
C ASP A 367 8.23 11.55 -9.06
N GLN A 368 7.45 10.45 -9.12
CA GLN A 368 6.52 10.12 -10.19
C GLN A 368 5.05 10.21 -9.73
N GLY A 369 4.11 9.77 -10.58
CA GLY A 369 2.67 9.73 -10.28
C GLY A 369 1.91 11.07 -10.37
N GLY A 370 2.62 12.21 -10.42
CA GLY A 370 2.04 13.55 -10.58
C GLY A 370 1.89 14.28 -9.24
N GLU A 371 1.21 15.44 -9.24
CA GLU A 371 1.07 16.33 -8.05
C GLU A 371 0.45 15.63 -6.83
N GLY A 372 -0.39 14.61 -7.09
CA GLY A 372 -1.05 13.84 -6.05
C GLY A 372 -0.23 12.72 -5.42
N THR A 373 0.88 12.35 -6.03
CA THR A 373 1.72 11.24 -5.57
C THR A 373 3.09 11.75 -5.16
N ALA A 374 3.72 12.54 -6.02
CA ALA A 374 5.06 13.08 -5.81
C ALA A 374 5.14 13.91 -4.53
N LEU A 375 6.24 13.76 -3.80
CA LEU A 375 6.55 14.38 -2.51
C LEU A 375 5.60 14.04 -1.35
N THR A 376 4.44 13.42 -1.60
CA THR A 376 3.46 13.08 -0.55
C THR A 376 3.53 11.61 -0.16
N HIS A 377 4.45 10.86 -0.77
CA HIS A 377 4.66 9.43 -0.52
C HIS A 377 6.16 9.12 -0.45
N TRP A 378 6.48 7.98 0.14
CA TRP A 378 7.81 7.41 0.05
C TRP A 378 8.10 6.85 -1.35
N GLU A 379 9.38 6.91 -1.75
CA GLU A 379 9.87 6.33 -3.00
C GLU A 379 9.65 4.82 -3.03
N LYS A 380 8.83 4.36 -3.98
CA LYS A 380 8.41 2.97 -4.03
C LYS A 380 9.56 2.02 -4.40
N ARG A 381 10.55 2.45 -5.19
CA ARG A 381 11.71 1.63 -5.58
C ARG A 381 12.45 1.05 -4.37
N ILE A 382 12.62 1.84 -3.31
CA ILE A 382 13.42 1.44 -2.14
C ILE A 382 12.60 1.05 -0.91
N LEU A 383 11.29 1.32 -0.91
CA LEU A 383 10.41 1.04 0.22
C LEU A 383 9.18 0.17 -0.12
N GLU A 384 8.93 -0.15 -1.40
CA GLU A 384 7.92 -1.08 -1.94
C GLU A 384 6.60 -1.20 -1.17
N ASN A 385 6.49 -2.13 -0.21
CA ASN A 385 5.28 -2.41 0.55
C ASN A 385 5.13 -1.56 1.82
N GLU A 386 5.94 -0.50 1.97
CA GLU A 386 5.65 0.55 2.95
C GLU A 386 4.29 1.19 2.60
N ALA A 387 3.43 1.28 3.61
CA ALA A 387 2.04 1.66 3.45
C ALA A 387 1.84 3.09 2.91
N MET A 388 2.84 3.96 3.01
CA MET A 388 2.87 5.32 2.49
C MET A 388 3.63 5.45 1.16
N THR A 389 3.80 4.36 0.41
CA THR A 389 4.17 4.45 -1.02
C THR A 389 2.97 4.82 -1.87
N GLY A 390 3.22 5.40 -3.06
CA GLY A 390 2.19 6.01 -3.89
C GLY A 390 1.28 5.05 -4.67
N THR A 391 1.27 3.74 -4.39
CA THR A 391 0.38 2.76 -5.03
C THR A 391 0.01 1.68 -4.02
N HIS A 392 -1.19 1.14 -4.10
CA HIS A 392 -1.58 -0.01 -3.28
C HIS A 392 -0.70 -1.22 -3.52
N THR A 393 -0.19 -1.81 -2.44
CA THR A 393 0.53 -3.08 -2.43
C THR A 393 -0.21 -4.12 -1.61
N GLN A 394 0.10 -5.38 -1.88
CA GLN A 394 -0.23 -6.47 -0.99
C GLN A 394 0.62 -6.34 0.29
N SER A 395 0.06 -6.77 1.42
CA SER A 395 0.76 -6.78 2.71
C SER A 395 1.41 -5.43 3.09
N PRO A 396 0.64 -4.32 3.11
CA PRO A 396 1.16 -2.98 3.40
C PRO A 396 1.65 -2.86 4.84
N VAL A 397 2.79 -2.18 5.04
CA VAL A 397 3.50 -2.05 6.31
C VAL A 397 3.62 -0.59 6.71
N PHE A 398 3.04 -0.20 7.86
CA PHE A 398 3.37 1.05 8.53
C PHE A 398 4.67 0.86 9.31
N SER A 399 5.78 1.28 8.71
CA SER A 399 7.12 1.03 9.22
C SER A 399 7.55 2.03 10.30
N ARG A 400 8.68 1.74 10.96
CA ARG A 400 9.35 2.69 11.85
C ARG A 400 9.73 4.00 11.13
N ILE A 401 9.99 3.97 9.82
CA ILE A 401 10.34 5.14 9.02
C ILE A 401 9.16 6.13 8.95
N THR A 402 7.95 5.62 8.72
CA THR A 402 6.73 6.45 8.70
C THR A 402 6.40 7.03 10.07
N LEU A 403 6.53 6.23 11.13
CA LEU A 403 6.35 6.73 12.49
C LEU A 403 7.39 7.79 12.86
N ALA A 404 8.64 7.63 12.43
CA ALA A 404 9.70 8.60 12.63
C ALA A 404 9.42 9.94 11.94
N LEU A 405 8.82 9.94 10.75
CA LEU A 405 8.38 11.18 10.10
C LEU A 405 7.32 11.90 10.95
N MET A 406 6.34 11.15 11.46
CA MET A 406 5.28 11.72 12.29
C MET A 406 5.83 12.31 13.59
N GLU A 407 6.85 11.69 14.19
CA GLU A 407 7.54 12.26 15.35
C GLU A 407 8.40 13.49 14.97
N ASP A 408 9.14 13.43 13.86
CA ASP A 408 9.95 14.56 13.36
C ASP A 408 9.13 15.77 12.89
N SER A 409 7.81 15.63 12.76
CA SER A 409 6.90 16.77 12.59
C SER A 409 6.97 17.75 13.77
N GLY A 410 7.35 17.26 14.96
CA GLY A 410 7.32 18.00 16.21
C GLY A 410 5.92 18.16 16.82
N TRP A 411 4.91 17.50 16.23
CA TRP A 411 3.53 17.52 16.73
C TRP A 411 3.16 16.32 17.58
N TYR A 412 3.80 15.18 17.32
CA TYR A 412 3.47 13.91 17.93
C TYR A 412 4.73 13.26 18.52
N ARG A 413 4.54 12.36 19.47
CA ARG A 413 5.52 11.33 19.81
C ARG A 413 5.02 10.01 19.29
N ALA A 414 5.85 9.28 18.54
CA ALA A 414 5.45 8.01 17.99
C ALA A 414 5.66 6.86 18.98
N ASN A 415 4.69 5.94 19.03
CA ASN A 415 4.83 4.65 19.68
C ASN A 415 5.37 3.62 18.68
N TYR A 416 6.69 3.44 18.63
CA TYR A 416 7.32 2.50 17.70
C TYR A 416 6.98 1.02 17.94
N SER A 417 6.33 0.64 19.04
CA SER A 417 5.84 -0.73 19.21
C SER A 417 4.70 -1.06 18.24
N MET A 418 4.04 -0.03 17.70
CA MET A 418 2.99 -0.18 16.68
C MET A 418 3.54 -0.34 15.26
N ALA A 419 4.86 -0.18 15.07
CA ALA A 419 5.47 -0.33 13.76
C ALA A 419 5.51 -1.80 13.33
N THR A 420 5.08 -2.07 12.10
CA THR A 420 5.27 -3.37 11.48
C THR A 420 6.68 -3.47 10.88
N PRO A 421 7.40 -4.60 11.01
CA PRO A 421 8.69 -4.78 10.37
C PRO A 421 8.60 -4.71 8.85
N LEU A 422 9.36 -3.81 8.24
CA LEU A 422 9.56 -3.77 6.80
C LEU A 422 10.72 -4.72 6.44
N SER A 423 10.48 -5.73 5.61
CA SER A 423 11.52 -6.65 5.12
C SER A 423 12.24 -6.10 3.89
N TRP A 424 11.51 -5.40 3.02
CA TRP A 424 12.03 -4.84 1.78
C TRP A 424 13.22 -3.91 2.02
N GLY A 425 14.36 -4.21 1.39
CA GLY A 425 15.57 -3.39 1.49
C GLY A 425 16.37 -3.53 2.79
N LYS A 426 15.85 -4.26 3.79
CA LYS A 426 16.46 -4.33 5.11
C LYS A 426 17.86 -4.94 5.07
N GLY A 427 18.86 -4.20 5.54
CA GLY A 427 20.27 -4.65 5.59
C GLY A 427 20.96 -4.80 4.23
N LEU A 428 20.36 -4.36 3.12
CA LEU A 428 20.95 -4.49 1.78
C LEU A 428 22.08 -3.47 1.49
N GLY A 429 22.29 -2.50 2.39
CA GLY A 429 23.40 -1.56 2.38
C GLY A 429 23.27 -0.43 1.37
N CYS A 430 24.29 0.42 1.33
CA CYS A 430 24.29 1.65 0.53
C CYS A 430 24.17 1.41 -0.99
N ALA A 431 24.64 0.26 -1.48
CA ALA A 431 24.54 -0.06 -2.91
C ALA A 431 23.08 -0.20 -3.36
N PHE A 432 22.21 -0.75 -2.51
CA PHE A 432 20.77 -0.83 -2.76
C PHE A 432 20.11 0.53 -2.65
N ALA A 433 20.34 1.23 -1.53
CA ALA A 433 19.64 2.46 -1.22
C ALA A 433 20.03 3.65 -2.12
N MET A 434 21.30 3.76 -2.55
CA MET A 434 21.82 4.98 -3.19
C MET A 434 22.08 4.85 -4.70
N ARG A 435 21.99 3.65 -5.29
CA ARG A 435 22.27 3.41 -6.73
C ARG A 435 21.01 2.95 -7.45
N SER A 436 21.07 2.90 -8.78
CA SER A 436 19.97 2.37 -9.59
C SER A 436 19.79 0.87 -9.38
N CYS A 437 18.58 0.36 -9.60
CA CYS A 437 18.33 -1.08 -9.58
C CYS A 437 19.15 -1.83 -10.64
N LYS A 438 19.44 -1.18 -11.79
CA LYS A 438 20.37 -1.73 -12.79
C LYS A 438 21.74 -2.03 -12.17
N ASP A 439 22.33 -1.06 -11.46
CA ASP A 439 23.62 -1.24 -10.80
C ASP A 439 23.56 -2.38 -9.77
N TRP A 440 22.50 -2.44 -8.97
CA TRP A 440 22.30 -3.52 -8.00
C TRP A 440 22.25 -4.90 -8.68
N ILE A 441 21.45 -5.05 -9.73
CA ILE A 441 21.28 -6.29 -10.48
C ILE A 441 22.63 -6.70 -11.08
N GLN A 442 23.33 -5.80 -11.76
CA GLN A 442 24.62 -6.09 -12.39
C GLN A 442 25.68 -6.48 -11.36
N MET A 443 25.78 -5.74 -10.26
CA MET A 443 26.75 -6.01 -9.20
C MET A 443 26.55 -7.37 -8.53
N ASN A 444 25.31 -7.74 -8.23
CA ASN A 444 25.01 -9.01 -7.58
C ASN A 444 25.12 -10.18 -8.54
N HIS A 445 24.62 -10.04 -9.77
CA HIS A 445 24.75 -11.05 -10.82
C HIS A 445 26.23 -11.37 -11.10
N ALA A 446 27.09 -10.34 -11.26
CA ALA A 446 28.53 -10.53 -11.48
C ALA A 446 29.26 -11.24 -10.32
N ARG A 447 28.68 -11.21 -9.11
CA ARG A 447 29.22 -11.86 -7.90
C ARG A 447 28.56 -13.21 -7.60
N GLY A 448 27.65 -13.68 -8.45
CA GLY A 448 26.86 -14.89 -8.19
C GLY A 448 25.97 -14.78 -6.94
N ARG A 449 25.57 -13.55 -6.56
CA ARG A 449 24.67 -13.28 -5.43
C ARG A 449 23.24 -13.13 -5.94
N SER A 450 22.28 -13.31 -5.04
CA SER A 450 20.89 -13.00 -5.33
C SER A 450 20.73 -11.55 -5.79
N ILE A 451 19.96 -11.34 -6.85
CA ILE A 451 19.58 -10.00 -7.34
C ILE A 451 18.31 -9.47 -6.66
N HIS A 452 17.67 -10.33 -5.85
CA HIS A 452 16.48 -9.97 -5.09
C HIS A 452 16.75 -8.75 -4.18
N PRO A 453 15.72 -7.92 -3.92
CA PRO A 453 14.31 -8.12 -4.31
C PRO A 453 13.99 -7.75 -5.77
N PHE A 454 14.94 -7.17 -6.51
CA PHE A 454 14.79 -6.94 -7.94
C PHE A 454 14.90 -8.24 -8.74
N CYS A 455 14.43 -8.23 -9.98
CA CYS A 455 14.40 -9.42 -10.83
C CYS A 455 14.67 -9.10 -12.30
N SER A 456 15.05 -10.10 -13.10
CA SER A 456 15.38 -9.93 -14.52
C SER A 456 14.67 -10.93 -15.43
N LYS A 457 13.69 -11.67 -14.90
CA LYS A 457 12.92 -12.66 -15.65
C LYS A 457 11.69 -12.00 -16.29
N VAL A 458 11.65 -11.95 -17.61
CA VAL A 458 10.50 -11.41 -18.34
C VAL A 458 9.27 -12.26 -18.04
N LYS A 459 8.17 -11.62 -17.68
CA LYS A 459 6.88 -12.29 -17.46
C LYS A 459 6.40 -12.95 -18.75
N GLN A 460 6.21 -14.27 -18.71
CA GLN A 460 5.77 -15.10 -19.84
C GLN A 460 4.58 -15.97 -19.42
N ASP A 461 3.86 -16.53 -20.40
CA ASP A 461 2.85 -17.57 -20.20
C ASP A 461 3.37 -18.87 -20.81
N PRO A 462 3.45 -20.00 -20.08
CA PRO A 462 3.06 -20.23 -18.68
C PRO A 462 3.83 -19.40 -17.63
N LEU A 463 3.14 -18.89 -16.61
CA LEU A 463 3.78 -18.14 -15.51
C LEU A 463 4.75 -19.02 -14.73
N GLN A 464 5.97 -18.52 -14.56
CA GLN A 464 6.96 -19.05 -13.63
C GLN A 464 6.97 -18.19 -12.35
N THR A 465 6.55 -18.76 -11.23
CA THR A 465 6.51 -18.11 -9.91
C THR A 465 7.79 -18.38 -9.12
N GLU A 466 8.09 -17.50 -8.18
CA GLU A 466 9.23 -17.60 -7.26
C GLU A 466 8.73 -17.25 -5.85
N CYS A 467 9.60 -17.33 -4.84
CA CYS A 467 9.27 -16.89 -3.49
C CYS A 467 9.74 -15.46 -3.21
N THR A 468 9.00 -14.74 -2.36
CA THR A 468 9.51 -13.52 -1.74
C THR A 468 10.72 -13.82 -0.84
N ASP A 469 11.57 -12.82 -0.58
CA ASP A 469 12.80 -12.99 0.21
C ASP A 469 12.54 -13.50 1.64
N ASP A 470 11.42 -13.09 2.23
CA ASP A 470 10.95 -13.54 3.54
C ASP A 470 10.16 -14.87 3.50
N ARG A 471 10.01 -15.44 2.29
CA ARG A 471 9.23 -16.64 1.98
C ARG A 471 7.78 -16.57 2.46
N ASN A 472 7.21 -15.38 2.68
CA ASN A 472 5.83 -15.26 3.13
C ASN A 472 4.82 -15.45 2.00
N SER A 473 5.23 -15.27 0.74
CA SER A 473 4.31 -15.26 -0.39
C SER A 473 4.91 -15.90 -1.63
N VAL A 474 4.03 -16.50 -2.44
CA VAL A 474 4.31 -16.82 -3.85
C VAL A 474 4.27 -15.51 -4.65
N ALA A 475 5.23 -15.30 -5.53
CA ALA A 475 5.40 -14.05 -6.24
C ALA A 475 5.84 -14.26 -7.69
N LEU A 476 5.84 -13.18 -8.46
CA LEU A 476 6.27 -13.16 -9.85
C LEU A 476 7.14 -11.95 -10.15
N CYS A 477 8.07 -12.07 -11.09
CA CYS A 477 8.79 -10.92 -11.59
C CYS A 477 7.84 -10.04 -12.42
N ASN A 478 7.68 -8.77 -12.02
CA ASN A 478 6.78 -7.83 -12.69
C ASN A 478 7.41 -7.15 -13.93
N LEU A 479 8.46 -7.75 -14.51
CA LEU A 479 9.11 -7.28 -15.72
C LEU A 479 8.25 -7.57 -16.96
N ILE A 480 7.83 -6.52 -17.66
CA ILE A 480 6.99 -6.61 -18.85
C ILE A 480 7.59 -5.82 -20.02
N ARG A 481 7.05 -6.06 -21.22
CA ARG A 481 7.28 -5.20 -22.38
C ARG A 481 6.23 -4.08 -22.39
N HIS A 482 6.68 -2.83 -22.48
CA HIS A 482 5.84 -1.65 -22.64
C HIS A 482 5.51 -1.40 -24.12
N GLU A 483 4.44 -0.64 -24.38
CA GLU A 483 4.05 -0.28 -25.75
C GLU A 483 5.02 0.71 -26.40
N PHE A 484 5.64 1.56 -25.59
CA PHE A 484 6.60 2.57 -25.98
C PHE A 484 7.96 2.34 -25.30
N GLU A 485 9.01 2.91 -25.90
CA GLU A 485 10.33 2.89 -25.31
C GLU A 485 10.33 3.73 -24.02
N LEU A 486 10.82 3.14 -22.93
CA LEU A 486 10.89 3.82 -21.65
C LEU A 486 11.86 5.01 -21.71
N PRO A 487 11.61 6.11 -20.99
CA PRO A 487 12.55 7.21 -20.88
C PRO A 487 13.93 6.72 -20.41
N LYS A 488 15.01 7.34 -20.91
CA LYS A 488 16.39 6.89 -20.60
C LYS A 488 16.68 6.69 -19.11
N GLY A 489 16.13 7.53 -18.23
CA GLY A 489 16.30 7.42 -16.78
C GLY A 489 15.75 6.12 -16.15
N TYR A 490 14.87 5.42 -16.86
CA TYR A 490 14.14 4.24 -16.41
C TYR A 490 14.46 2.98 -17.23
N GLN A 491 15.44 3.05 -18.13
CA GLN A 491 15.91 1.88 -18.90
C GLN A 491 16.92 1.09 -18.06
N ASN A 492 16.45 0.02 -17.42
CA ASN A 492 17.20 -0.67 -16.36
C ASN A 492 18.06 -1.86 -16.82
N PHE A 493 18.16 -2.12 -18.13
CA PHE A 493 18.88 -3.28 -18.67
C PHE A 493 19.72 -2.94 -19.90
N ASP A 494 20.93 -3.49 -19.97
CA ASP A 494 21.75 -3.49 -21.21
C ASP A 494 21.46 -4.73 -22.07
N SER A 495 21.07 -5.85 -21.45
CA SER A 495 20.72 -7.12 -22.09
C SER A 495 19.74 -7.90 -21.22
N LEU A 496 18.81 -8.63 -21.83
CA LEU A 496 17.85 -9.50 -21.14
C LEU A 496 17.75 -10.86 -21.84
N ASN A 497 17.63 -11.93 -21.05
CA ASN A 497 17.43 -13.27 -21.61
C ASN A 497 16.11 -13.33 -22.41
N HIS A 498 16.15 -13.94 -23.58
CA HIS A 498 15.00 -14.09 -24.49
C HIS A 498 14.40 -12.77 -25.01
N VAL A 499 15.17 -11.68 -24.94
CA VAL A 499 14.86 -10.39 -25.59
C VAL A 499 15.86 -10.15 -26.71
N LYS A 500 15.40 -9.58 -27.83
CA LYS A 500 16.28 -9.27 -28.96
C LYS A 500 17.13 -8.03 -28.65
N ASP A 501 18.39 -8.08 -29.04
CA ASP A 501 19.31 -6.95 -28.94
C ASP A 501 18.69 -5.68 -29.54
N GLY A 502 18.64 -4.62 -28.76
CA GLY A 502 18.06 -3.33 -29.17
C GLY A 502 16.63 -3.10 -28.68
N GLU A 503 15.92 -4.13 -28.24
CA GLU A 503 14.56 -4.00 -27.71
C GLU A 503 14.51 -3.76 -26.19
N GLU A 504 15.63 -3.78 -25.47
CA GLU A 504 15.65 -3.68 -24.00
C GLU A 504 15.07 -2.37 -23.48
N GLY A 505 15.14 -1.29 -24.27
CA GLY A 505 14.52 0.00 -23.94
C GLY A 505 13.00 -0.07 -23.77
N PHE A 506 12.34 -1.11 -24.27
CA PHE A 506 10.90 -1.36 -24.09
C PHE A 506 10.60 -2.20 -22.85
N TYR A 507 11.60 -2.71 -22.13
CA TYR A 507 11.40 -3.61 -21.00
C TYR A 507 11.70 -2.90 -19.68
N GLY A 508 10.79 -3.05 -18.73
CA GLY A 508 10.93 -2.55 -17.38
C GLY A 508 9.83 -3.09 -16.47
N GLY A 509 9.91 -2.78 -15.18
CA GLY A 509 8.86 -3.09 -14.22
C GLY A 509 7.52 -2.48 -14.66
N SER A 510 6.43 -3.19 -14.37
CA SER A 510 5.07 -2.75 -14.67
C SER A 510 4.61 -1.59 -13.79
N VAL A 511 5.26 -1.38 -12.64
CA VAL A 511 4.95 -0.30 -11.70
C VAL A 511 5.83 0.91 -12.02
N SER A 512 5.21 1.98 -12.51
CA SER A 512 5.92 3.21 -12.87
C SER A 512 6.67 3.79 -11.67
N LEU A 513 5.97 4.03 -10.56
CA LEU A 513 6.49 4.59 -9.29
C LEU A 513 7.72 3.88 -8.71
N ALA A 514 8.02 2.66 -9.12
CA ALA A 514 9.24 1.97 -8.72
C ALA A 514 10.43 2.30 -9.65
N ASP A 515 10.46 3.48 -10.29
CA ASP A 515 11.40 3.87 -11.36
C ASP A 515 11.45 2.84 -12.53
N HIS A 516 10.35 2.13 -12.79
CA HIS A 516 10.31 0.93 -13.66
C HIS A 516 11.38 -0.13 -13.31
N CYS A 517 11.88 -0.16 -12.08
CA CYS A 517 12.71 -1.25 -11.59
C CYS A 517 11.84 -2.49 -11.44
N PRO A 518 12.15 -3.61 -12.12
CA PRO A 518 11.40 -4.83 -11.94
C PRO A 518 11.78 -5.54 -10.65
N TYR A 519 10.78 -6.08 -9.98
CA TYR A 519 10.92 -6.78 -8.71
C TYR A 519 9.96 -7.94 -8.57
N ILE A 520 10.25 -8.79 -7.59
CA ILE A 520 9.42 -9.92 -7.20
C ILE A 520 8.19 -9.39 -6.46
N GLN A 521 7.03 -9.51 -7.09
CA GLN A 521 5.78 -8.91 -6.66
C GLN A 521 4.77 -10.00 -6.27
N GLU A 522 4.13 -9.82 -5.11
CA GLU A 522 2.96 -10.60 -4.72
C GLU A 522 1.80 -10.37 -5.71
N PHE A 523 0.88 -11.33 -5.80
CA PHE A 523 -0.24 -11.21 -6.71
C PHE A 523 -1.50 -11.87 -6.18
N THR A 524 -2.62 -11.56 -6.84
CA THR A 524 -3.90 -12.22 -6.60
C THR A 524 -4.26 -13.09 -7.80
N TRP A 525 -4.66 -14.32 -7.52
CA TRP A 525 -5.19 -15.23 -8.53
C TRP A 525 -6.57 -14.75 -8.95
N ARG A 526 -6.77 -14.53 -10.25
CA ARG A 526 -8.05 -14.07 -10.81
C ARG A 526 -8.61 -15.09 -11.79
N SER A 527 -9.92 -15.28 -11.75
CA SER A 527 -10.66 -16.11 -12.71
C SER A 527 -11.82 -15.28 -13.26
N LYS A 528 -11.85 -15.04 -14.58
CA LYS A 528 -12.85 -14.17 -15.24
C LYS A 528 -12.96 -12.78 -14.55
N ASN A 529 -11.81 -12.18 -14.23
CA ASN A 529 -11.68 -10.90 -13.50
C ASN A 529 -12.20 -10.88 -12.05
N VAL A 530 -12.56 -12.02 -11.47
CA VAL A 530 -12.90 -12.12 -10.04
C VAL A 530 -11.71 -12.65 -9.27
N ILE A 531 -11.34 -12.00 -8.17
CA ILE A 531 -10.30 -12.47 -7.25
C ILE A 531 -10.76 -13.80 -6.65
N VAL A 532 -9.92 -14.81 -6.78
CA VAL A 532 -10.15 -16.16 -6.24
C VAL A 532 -9.43 -16.31 -4.90
N ARG A 533 -8.15 -15.93 -4.85
CA ARG A 533 -7.29 -16.01 -3.67
C ARG A 533 -6.05 -15.12 -3.83
N GLY A 534 -5.43 -14.72 -2.72
CA GLY A 534 -4.10 -14.10 -2.70
C GLY A 534 -2.97 -15.11 -2.84
N SER A 535 -1.72 -14.63 -2.78
CA SER A 535 -0.52 -15.45 -2.85
C SER A 535 0.25 -15.57 -1.53
N HIS A 536 -0.21 -14.90 -0.46
CA HIS A 536 0.39 -14.95 0.87
C HIS A 536 0.11 -16.28 1.57
N CYS A 537 1.17 -16.97 2.00
CA CYS A 537 1.14 -18.35 2.48
C CYS A 537 0.42 -18.53 3.82
N ARG A 538 0.42 -17.51 4.70
CA ARG A 538 -0.14 -17.65 6.06
C ARG A 538 -1.66 -17.54 6.14
N PHE A 539 -2.31 -17.10 5.07
CA PHE A 539 -3.76 -16.89 5.03
C PHE A 539 -4.47 -18.18 4.61
N THR A 540 -5.29 -18.73 5.51
CA THR A 540 -5.94 -20.02 5.31
C THR A 540 -6.96 -19.97 4.17
N GLU A 541 -7.56 -18.81 3.94
CA GLU A 541 -8.45 -18.52 2.81
C GLU A 541 -7.77 -18.65 1.44
N ASN A 542 -6.43 -18.63 1.39
CA ASN A 542 -5.66 -18.81 0.16
C ASN A 542 -5.41 -20.28 -0.22
N ASN A 543 -5.91 -21.24 0.56
CA ASN A 543 -5.80 -22.66 0.23
C ASN A 543 -6.45 -22.97 -1.14
N PRO A 544 -5.74 -23.63 -2.07
CA PRO A 544 -6.34 -24.09 -3.32
C PRO A 544 -7.43 -25.12 -3.03
N LYS A 545 -8.51 -25.09 -3.84
CA LYS A 545 -9.51 -26.16 -3.79
C LYS A 545 -8.88 -27.51 -4.15
N PRO A 546 -9.29 -28.64 -3.54
CA PRO A 546 -8.66 -29.94 -3.76
C PRO A 546 -8.49 -30.34 -5.23
N GLU A 547 -9.47 -30.00 -6.08
CA GLU A 547 -9.48 -30.31 -7.51
C GLU A 547 -8.54 -29.43 -8.36
N LYS A 548 -7.91 -28.42 -7.76
CA LYS A 548 -6.93 -27.52 -8.39
C LYS A 548 -5.60 -27.49 -7.63
N ASN A 549 -5.41 -28.35 -6.63
CA ASN A 549 -4.22 -28.36 -5.79
C ASN A 549 -3.14 -29.32 -6.33
N PHE A 550 -2.65 -29.03 -7.54
CA PHE A 550 -1.68 -29.87 -8.26
C PHE A 550 -0.42 -30.16 -7.44
N ALA A 551 0.07 -29.13 -6.73
CA ALA A 551 1.32 -29.17 -5.98
C ALA A 551 1.15 -29.57 -4.50
N LEU A 552 -0.05 -29.97 -4.07
CA LEU A 552 -0.36 -30.31 -2.67
C LEU A 552 0.02 -29.17 -1.70
N GLU A 553 -0.19 -27.92 -2.13
CA GLU A 553 0.06 -26.73 -1.32
C GLU A 553 -0.82 -26.73 -0.06
N SER A 554 -0.29 -26.14 1.01
CA SER A 554 -1.00 -25.92 2.28
C SER A 554 -0.73 -24.53 2.80
N TYR A 555 -1.79 -23.72 2.89
CA TYR A 555 -1.75 -22.35 3.41
C TYR A 555 -2.27 -22.32 4.85
N GLY A 556 -1.79 -21.36 5.62
CA GLY A 556 -2.19 -21.13 7.01
C GLY A 556 -1.00 -20.86 7.91
N GLU A 557 -1.27 -20.79 9.21
CA GLU A 557 -0.22 -20.54 10.19
C GLU A 557 0.88 -21.61 10.13
N GLY A 558 2.14 -21.15 10.15
CA GLY A 558 3.33 -22.00 9.95
C GLY A 558 3.64 -22.36 8.50
N ALA A 559 2.91 -21.83 7.51
CA ALA A 559 3.22 -22.04 6.09
C ALA A 559 4.17 -20.96 5.53
N LYS A 560 5.09 -21.40 4.67
CA LYS A 560 6.06 -20.56 3.93
C LYS A 560 6.10 -20.98 2.47
N CYS A 561 6.61 -20.08 1.63
CA CYS A 561 6.85 -20.32 0.21
C CYS A 561 8.14 -21.11 0.02
N PHE A 562 8.04 -22.19 -0.75
CA PHE A 562 9.17 -23.00 -1.18
C PHE A 562 9.26 -23.02 -2.70
N ASP A 563 10.48 -22.92 -3.20
CA ASP A 563 10.76 -22.96 -4.63
C ASP A 563 10.57 -24.40 -5.14
N HIS A 564 10.01 -24.55 -6.33
CA HIS A 564 9.91 -25.81 -7.04
C HIS A 564 11.10 -26.00 -7.96
N SER A 565 11.34 -27.24 -8.40
CA SER A 565 12.32 -27.48 -9.46
C SER A 565 11.86 -26.94 -10.81
N GLU A 566 12.76 -26.86 -11.79
CA GLU A 566 12.48 -26.47 -13.19
C GLU A 566 11.40 -27.31 -13.91
N SER A 567 10.95 -28.42 -13.32
CA SER A 567 9.91 -29.29 -13.86
C SER A 567 8.53 -28.90 -13.33
N MET A 568 7.55 -28.80 -14.22
CA MET A 568 6.14 -28.59 -13.87
C MET A 568 5.59 -29.75 -13.03
N TRP A 569 4.63 -29.44 -12.16
CA TRP A 569 3.87 -30.44 -11.41
C TRP A 569 2.87 -31.15 -12.32
N GLU A 570 2.75 -32.46 -12.11
CA GLU A 570 1.93 -33.36 -12.92
C GLU A 570 0.98 -34.17 -12.02
N GLU A 571 -0.28 -34.23 -12.40
CA GLU A 571 -1.29 -35.13 -11.82
C GLU A 571 -1.63 -36.24 -12.83
N ARG A 572 -1.56 -37.50 -12.39
CA ARG A 572 -1.93 -38.67 -13.21
C ARG A 572 -3.06 -39.45 -12.56
N SER A 573 -4.10 -39.74 -13.32
CA SER A 573 -5.09 -40.80 -13.03
C SER A 573 -5.05 -41.84 -14.12
N CYS A 574 -5.78 -42.95 -13.96
CA CYS A 574 -5.84 -43.99 -14.98
C CYS A 574 -6.48 -43.56 -16.30
N HIS A 575 -7.20 -42.42 -16.31
CA HIS A 575 -7.93 -41.94 -17.48
C HIS A 575 -7.33 -40.67 -18.08
N GLN A 576 -6.54 -39.92 -17.30
CA GLN A 576 -6.08 -38.60 -17.72
C GLN A 576 -4.75 -38.24 -17.04
N THR A 577 -3.92 -37.50 -17.76
CA THR A 577 -2.77 -36.77 -17.21
C THR A 577 -3.04 -35.28 -17.34
N ARG A 578 -2.74 -34.51 -16.30
CA ARG A 578 -2.89 -33.05 -16.25
C ARG A 578 -1.58 -32.44 -15.80
N GLU A 579 -1.18 -31.36 -16.47
CA GLU A 579 -0.01 -30.57 -16.10
C GLU A 579 -0.48 -29.20 -15.62
N TRP A 580 0.11 -28.72 -14.54
CA TRP A 580 -0.21 -27.39 -14.04
C TRP A 580 0.46 -26.33 -14.92
N GLN A 581 -0.34 -25.39 -15.43
CA GLN A 581 0.12 -24.33 -16.33
C GLN A 581 0.97 -23.25 -15.64
N HIS A 582 1.04 -23.22 -14.31
CA HIS A 582 1.91 -22.28 -13.58
C HIS A 582 2.78 -23.08 -12.63
N TRP A 583 4.04 -22.71 -12.47
CA TRP A 583 4.98 -23.50 -11.68
C TRP A 583 6.12 -22.62 -11.17
N GLY A 584 6.94 -23.14 -10.26
CA GLY A 584 8.17 -22.47 -9.81
C GLY A 584 8.21 -22.21 -8.30
N SER A 585 7.06 -22.09 -7.64
CA SER A 585 6.97 -22.05 -6.18
C SER A 585 5.58 -22.43 -5.67
N GLY A 586 5.47 -22.73 -4.37
CA GLY A 586 4.22 -23.07 -3.70
C GLY A 586 4.31 -22.93 -2.17
N CYS A 587 3.17 -22.83 -1.50
CA CYS A 587 3.14 -22.70 -0.04
C CYS A 587 3.01 -24.05 0.67
N TYR A 588 3.86 -24.28 1.68
CA TYR A 588 3.86 -25.50 2.48
C TYR A 588 4.10 -25.18 3.95
N LYS A 589 3.52 -25.99 4.84
CA LYS A 589 3.90 -26.00 6.26
C LYS A 589 5.28 -26.62 6.44
N TYR A 590 5.97 -26.24 7.51
CA TYR A 590 7.27 -26.78 7.87
C TYR A 590 7.41 -26.94 9.37
N ASP A 591 8.34 -27.80 9.76
CA ASP A 591 8.78 -27.99 11.14
C ASP A 591 10.30 -27.90 11.22
N CYS A 592 10.80 -27.42 12.36
CA CYS A 592 12.22 -27.42 12.68
C CYS A 592 12.48 -28.38 13.85
N PHE A 593 13.13 -29.50 13.57
CA PHE A 593 13.54 -30.47 14.59
C PHE A 593 14.79 -31.23 14.15
N ASP A 594 15.45 -31.90 15.11
CA ASP A 594 16.73 -32.59 14.89
C ASP A 594 17.83 -31.71 14.24
N GLY A 595 17.77 -30.39 14.48
CA GLY A 595 18.68 -29.41 13.89
C GLY A 595 18.53 -29.26 12.37
N ARG A 596 17.38 -29.65 11.80
CA ARG A 596 17.08 -29.62 10.36
C ARG A 596 15.71 -29.03 10.08
N LEU A 597 15.55 -28.58 8.85
CA LEU A 597 14.28 -28.13 8.28
C LEU A 597 13.52 -29.33 7.71
N HIS A 598 12.24 -29.43 8.02
CA HIS A 598 11.34 -30.46 7.52
C HIS A 598 10.14 -29.82 6.82
N ILE A 599 9.91 -30.16 5.56
CA ILE A 599 8.79 -29.64 4.75
C ILE A 599 7.64 -30.65 4.80
N LEU A 600 6.43 -30.18 5.11
CA LEU A 600 5.23 -31.00 5.20
C LEU A 600 4.47 -30.97 3.87
N VAL A 601 4.30 -32.15 3.26
CA VAL A 601 3.58 -32.31 1.98
C VAL A 601 2.55 -33.43 2.12
N GLY A 602 1.27 -33.09 2.04
CA GLY A 602 0.19 -34.00 2.41
C GLY A 602 0.34 -34.46 3.87
N ASN A 603 0.43 -35.77 4.09
CA ASN A 603 0.60 -36.37 5.43
C ASN A 603 2.05 -36.76 5.74
N TYR A 604 3.02 -36.24 4.98
CA TYR A 604 4.41 -36.69 5.05
C TYR A 604 5.37 -35.55 5.33
N SER A 605 6.44 -35.85 6.08
CA SER A 605 7.52 -34.94 6.42
C SER A 605 8.77 -35.27 5.61
N TYR A 606 9.27 -34.29 4.87
CA TYR A 606 10.47 -34.40 4.04
C TYR A 606 11.62 -33.61 4.67
N LYS A 607 12.76 -34.28 4.89
CA LYS A 607 13.93 -33.69 5.55
C LYS A 607 14.81 -32.97 4.54
N CYS A 608 15.17 -31.71 4.85
CA CYS A 608 16.20 -30.98 4.13
C CYS A 608 17.59 -31.27 4.73
N SER A 609 18.38 -32.06 4.00
CA SER A 609 19.77 -32.41 4.34
C SER A 609 20.75 -31.27 4.02
N PHE A 610 20.54 -30.51 2.93
CA PHE A 610 21.40 -29.39 2.54
C PHE A 610 20.65 -28.35 1.67
N PRO A 611 21.13 -27.09 1.60
CA PRO A 611 20.53 -26.06 0.75
C PRO A 611 20.61 -26.43 -0.74
N GLY A 612 19.51 -26.25 -1.49
CA GLY A 612 19.41 -26.62 -2.90
C GLY A 612 19.10 -28.10 -3.14
N GLN A 613 18.88 -28.92 -2.10
CA GLN A 613 18.45 -30.30 -2.28
C GLN A 613 17.08 -30.36 -2.98
N LYS A 614 16.99 -31.21 -4.01
CA LYS A 614 15.73 -31.52 -4.70
C LYS A 614 14.99 -32.65 -4.00
N LEU A 615 13.85 -32.34 -3.40
CA LEU A 615 12.94 -33.33 -2.81
C LEU A 615 11.95 -33.80 -3.87
N SER A 616 12.08 -35.04 -4.33
CA SER A 616 11.14 -35.63 -5.30
C SER A 616 9.85 -36.05 -4.61
N ILE A 617 8.73 -35.41 -4.97
CA ILE A 617 7.41 -35.71 -4.41
C ILE A 617 6.67 -36.64 -5.37
N ARG A 618 6.14 -37.74 -4.82
CA ARG A 618 5.30 -38.69 -5.57
C ARG A 618 4.26 -39.35 -4.65
N ILE A 619 3.09 -38.73 -4.55
CA ILE A 619 2.04 -39.08 -3.58
C ILE A 619 0.69 -39.25 -4.29
N ALA A 620 -0.06 -40.29 -3.92
CA ALA A 620 -1.45 -40.47 -4.31
C ALA A 620 -2.38 -39.74 -3.33
N ALA A 621 -3.12 -38.74 -3.82
CA ALA A 621 -4.08 -37.96 -3.03
C ALA A 621 -5.28 -37.58 -3.91
N ASN A 622 -6.48 -37.46 -3.31
CA ASN A 622 -7.69 -37.03 -4.02
C ASN A 622 -8.02 -37.80 -5.32
N GLY A 623 -7.59 -39.07 -5.43
CA GLY A 623 -7.78 -39.89 -6.62
C GLY A 623 -6.76 -39.67 -7.76
N TRP A 624 -5.72 -38.85 -7.53
CA TRP A 624 -4.65 -38.55 -8.48
C TRP A 624 -3.28 -38.90 -7.90
N LEU A 625 -2.35 -39.30 -8.76
CA LEU A 625 -0.93 -39.41 -8.45
C LEU A 625 -0.27 -38.06 -8.76
N HIS A 626 0.14 -37.33 -7.73
CA HIS A 626 0.86 -36.06 -7.84
C HIS A 626 2.35 -36.33 -7.96
N LYS A 627 3.00 -35.66 -8.91
CA LYS A 627 4.43 -35.78 -9.17
C LYS A 627 5.05 -34.40 -9.37
N GLY A 628 6.06 -34.09 -8.58
CA GLY A 628 6.77 -32.81 -8.65
C GLY A 628 8.03 -32.82 -7.79
N ALA A 629 8.62 -31.65 -7.58
CA ALA A 629 9.74 -31.52 -6.66
C ALA A 629 9.83 -30.14 -6.02
N ILE A 630 10.22 -30.14 -4.75
CA ILE A 630 10.42 -28.95 -3.92
C ILE A 630 11.92 -28.81 -3.65
N MET A 631 12.42 -27.57 -3.67
CA MET A 631 13.81 -27.22 -3.41
C MET A 631 13.99 -26.79 -1.96
N CYS A 632 14.94 -27.39 -1.27
CA CYS A 632 15.24 -27.05 0.12
C CYS A 632 15.99 -25.70 0.23
N PRO A 633 15.49 -24.74 1.02
CA PRO A 633 16.25 -23.54 1.34
C PRO A 633 17.34 -23.83 2.39
N PRO A 634 18.25 -22.88 2.62
CA PRO A 634 19.11 -22.92 3.80
C PRO A 634 18.31 -23.00 5.10
N CYS A 635 18.68 -23.94 5.97
CA CYS A 635 17.98 -24.18 7.25
C CYS A 635 17.89 -22.92 8.13
N HIS A 636 18.93 -22.08 8.12
CA HIS A 636 18.96 -20.88 8.95
C HIS A 636 17.95 -19.81 8.51
N GLU A 637 17.46 -19.84 7.28
CA GLU A 637 16.42 -18.89 6.82
C GLU A 637 15.08 -19.09 7.56
N LEU A 638 14.76 -20.33 7.96
CA LEU A 638 13.46 -20.68 8.54
C LEU A 638 13.53 -21.20 9.98
N CYS A 639 14.66 -21.78 10.40
CA CYS A 639 14.81 -22.46 11.68
C CYS A 639 15.78 -21.79 12.66
N ALA A 640 16.48 -20.72 12.26
CA ALA A 640 17.53 -20.12 13.11
C ALA A 640 16.98 -19.60 14.44
N GLU A 641 15.89 -18.83 14.42
CA GLU A 641 15.30 -18.27 15.64
C GLU A 641 14.80 -19.36 16.59
N GLN A 642 14.08 -20.36 16.06
CA GLN A 642 13.56 -21.47 16.87
C GLN A 642 14.70 -22.28 17.49
N PHE A 643 15.72 -22.66 16.72
CA PHE A 643 16.84 -23.41 17.26
C PHE A 643 17.67 -22.59 18.24
N ALA A 644 17.86 -21.29 18.00
CA ALA A 644 18.53 -20.41 18.95
C ALA A 644 17.80 -20.35 20.30
N ALA A 645 16.46 -20.28 20.29
CA ALA A 645 15.65 -20.32 21.51
C ALA A 645 15.78 -21.66 22.26
N GLU A 646 16.04 -22.76 21.55
CA GLU A 646 16.31 -24.08 22.12
C GLU A 646 17.80 -24.33 22.47
N GLY A 647 18.69 -23.36 22.27
CA GLY A 647 20.14 -23.53 22.45
C GLY A 647 20.80 -24.48 21.43
N LYS A 648 20.17 -24.67 20.26
CA LYS A 648 20.62 -25.51 19.15
C LYS A 648 20.99 -24.65 17.93
N GLN A 649 21.59 -25.28 16.93
CA GLN A 649 21.89 -24.67 15.63
C GLN A 649 21.54 -25.62 14.49
N CYS A 650 21.33 -25.06 13.29
CA CYS A 650 21.18 -25.85 12.08
C CYS A 650 22.44 -26.70 11.84
N ARG A 651 22.24 -28.00 11.61
CA ARG A 651 23.33 -28.92 11.27
C ARG A 651 23.91 -28.61 9.88
N PRO A 652 25.20 -28.88 9.63
CA PRO A 652 25.79 -28.76 8.31
C PRO A 652 25.17 -29.75 7.31
N GLY A 653 25.44 -29.51 6.03
CA GLY A 653 25.00 -30.36 4.93
C GLY A 653 25.46 -31.82 5.11
N GLU A 654 24.55 -32.77 4.90
CA GLU A 654 24.84 -34.21 4.92
C GLU A 654 24.32 -34.89 3.65
N GLU A 655 24.69 -36.16 3.46
CA GLU A 655 24.17 -36.97 2.36
C GLU A 655 22.63 -37.09 2.45
N PRO A 656 21.90 -36.90 1.34
CA PRO A 656 20.45 -36.97 1.35
C PRO A 656 19.98 -38.38 1.72
N ASP A 657 18.84 -38.46 2.42
CA ASP A 657 18.20 -39.74 2.68
C ASP A 657 17.91 -40.47 1.36
N PRO A 658 17.99 -41.81 1.32
CA PRO A 658 17.71 -42.56 0.11
C PRO A 658 16.24 -42.38 -0.32
N LEU A 659 16.00 -42.36 -1.63
CA LEU A 659 14.67 -42.06 -2.20
C LEU A 659 13.55 -43.00 -1.74
N ASN A 660 13.87 -44.19 -1.24
CA ASN A 660 12.91 -45.15 -0.70
C ASN A 660 12.46 -44.85 0.74
N LYS A 661 13.09 -43.88 1.43
CA LYS A 661 12.65 -43.40 2.75
C LYS A 661 11.35 -42.62 2.64
N TYR A 662 11.15 -41.93 1.53
CA TYR A 662 9.94 -41.13 1.28
C TYR A 662 8.91 -41.91 0.46
N PRO A 663 7.62 -41.56 0.57
CA PRO A 663 6.55 -42.17 -0.22
C PRO A 663 6.83 -42.07 -1.72
N ARG A 664 6.53 -43.15 -2.44
CA ARG A 664 6.71 -43.21 -3.89
C ARG A 664 5.58 -44.02 -4.53
N ASP A 665 4.41 -43.41 -4.54
CA ASP A 665 3.19 -44.11 -4.94
C ASP A 665 3.18 -44.44 -6.44
N ASN A 666 2.65 -45.61 -6.77
CA ASN A 666 2.49 -46.06 -8.14
C ASN A 666 1.01 -46.04 -8.53
N LEU A 667 0.73 -45.49 -9.71
CA LEU A 667 -0.60 -45.57 -10.30
C LEU A 667 -0.74 -46.93 -10.99
N ALA A 668 -1.53 -47.82 -10.41
CA ALA A 668 -1.84 -49.12 -11.00
C ALA A 668 -3.21 -49.05 -11.69
N CYS A 669 -3.22 -49.15 -13.02
CA CYS A 669 -4.43 -49.12 -13.82
C CYS A 669 -4.75 -50.51 -14.34
N GLY A 670 -5.82 -51.11 -13.82
CA GLY A 670 -6.34 -52.39 -14.32
C GLY A 670 -7.24 -52.18 -15.54
N ALA A 671 -7.19 -53.11 -16.50
CA ALA A 671 -8.22 -53.24 -17.52
C ALA A 671 -9.38 -54.08 -16.96
N GLY A 672 -10.56 -53.47 -16.75
CA GLY A 672 -11.82 -54.11 -16.32
C GLY A 672 -12.22 -53.74 -14.88
N SER A 673 -13.45 -53.32 -14.55
CA SER A 673 -14.75 -53.55 -15.18
C SER A 673 -15.67 -52.34 -14.97
N GLU A 674 -16.36 -51.92 -16.02
CA GLU A 674 -17.70 -51.35 -15.87
C GLU A 674 -18.55 -52.43 -15.19
N LEU A 675 -18.70 -52.35 -13.86
CA LEU A 675 -19.75 -53.08 -13.17
C LEU A 675 -21.07 -52.43 -13.57
N LYS A 676 -21.60 -52.83 -14.73
CA LYS A 676 -23.03 -52.73 -15.01
C LYS A 676 -23.72 -53.36 -13.81
N ARG A 677 -24.36 -52.53 -12.97
CA ARG A 677 -25.33 -53.00 -11.99
C ARG A 677 -26.32 -53.89 -12.74
N PRO A 678 -26.50 -55.17 -12.37
CA PRO A 678 -27.68 -55.88 -12.83
C PRO A 678 -28.86 -55.18 -12.16
N MET A 679 -29.78 -54.65 -12.96
CA MET A 679 -31.14 -54.37 -12.47
C MET A 679 -31.67 -55.69 -11.91
N ALA A 680 -31.70 -55.81 -10.59
CA ALA A 680 -32.53 -56.80 -9.93
C ALA A 680 -33.98 -56.41 -10.21
N ILE A 681 -34.59 -57.18 -11.10
CA ILE A 681 -36.03 -57.25 -11.34
C ILE A 681 -36.69 -57.56 -9.99
N ILE A 682 -37.31 -56.54 -9.37
CA ILE A 682 -38.23 -56.76 -8.27
C ILE A 682 -39.55 -57.19 -8.87
N SER A 683 -39.90 -58.43 -8.57
CA SER A 683 -41.09 -59.15 -8.94
C SER A 683 -42.37 -58.34 -8.74
N ALA A 684 -43.13 -58.20 -9.82
CA ALA A 684 -44.56 -57.93 -9.78
C ALA A 684 -45.28 -59.15 -9.18
N ALA A 685 -45.75 -59.02 -7.94
CA ALA A 685 -46.68 -59.96 -7.33
C ALA A 685 -47.54 -59.24 -6.28
N LEU A 686 -48.48 -58.42 -6.76
CA LEU A 686 -49.70 -58.02 -6.05
C LEU A 686 -50.51 -57.17 -7.04
N PHE A 687 -51.38 -57.83 -7.81
CA PHE A 687 -52.78 -57.45 -8.05
C PHE A 687 -53.31 -58.31 -9.21
N CYS A 688 -54.57 -58.72 -9.08
CA CYS A 688 -55.41 -59.38 -10.08
C CYS A 688 -55.35 -60.91 -10.13
N LEU A 689 -55.99 -61.56 -9.14
CA LEU A 689 -56.89 -62.69 -9.41
C LEU A 689 -58.04 -62.62 -8.40
N GLY A 690 -59.18 -62.13 -8.87
CA GLY A 690 -60.42 -62.02 -8.12
C GLY A 690 -61.56 -61.81 -9.10
N LEU A 691 -61.83 -62.84 -9.92
CA LEU A 691 -63.04 -62.89 -10.74
C LEU A 691 -63.96 -63.98 -10.19
N ARG A 692 -65.05 -63.49 -9.57
CA ARG A 692 -66.41 -64.04 -9.55
C ARG A 692 -66.56 -65.31 -8.70
N TRP A 693 -67.59 -65.38 -7.86
CA TRP A 693 -68.92 -65.83 -8.30
C TRP A 693 -70.07 -65.10 -7.61
N ALA A 694 -71.19 -64.99 -8.32
CA ALA A 694 -72.52 -64.82 -7.76
C ALA A 694 -73.09 -66.21 -7.39
N ILE A 695 -73.85 -66.31 -6.30
CA ILE A 695 -75.09 -67.10 -6.08
C ILE A 695 -75.42 -67.04 -4.57
N SER A 696 -76.66 -66.61 -4.30
CA SER A 696 -77.46 -66.66 -3.06
C SER A 696 -76.97 -65.96 -1.79
#